data_AF-A0A9X0UEQ0-F1
#
_entry.id   AF-A0A9X0UEQ0-F1
#
_cell.length_a   1.000
_cell.length_b   1.000
_cell.length_c   1.000
_cell.angle_alpha   90.00
_cell.angle_beta   90.00
_cell.angle_gamma   90.00
#
_symmetry.space_group_name_H-M   'P 1'
#
loop_
_entity.id
_entity.type
_entity.pdbx_description
1 polymer ?
#
loop_
_entity_poly.entity_id
_entity_poly.type
_entity_poly.pdbx_seq_one_letter_code
_entity_poly.pdbx_strand_id
1 'polypeptide(L)'
;MQQLGTRTLTVDGVTVFADHADPLQFWYLPAPVALARRPDNSGAFTFIKYRPAAVAGGAKGGGFAMFEVNLRLPPATEQRIRSQLAALVRGGQPRLSAVPFDEGTVRCIALDLEGSGGTAAPADAPPGTFRAVEAIRGASIPSLAGDNTAAFSLSLSQEGAIILEQAFTQGTAPVGVVYDLKYTILRPALQVTIKAEFERIWRHFSAGVEAQVYWVRAGIDAAFEKLVAEGTIQIEVIDFTGAVDREDKEKWALDFFKDNLLAKWFEPSLTPADVESRMAKPEALDAVLKRAQEMAKPLTGGSAAKTEGGTTTKPAEGGTTPATPAERPAAALKDVTRTPEPPPGSHAIAHTPAATGLEERVTVTGPAGWTAKVDDKPAKVDGNAILVELPADAKRQIEVRWPASTPTPTPPTPTPLATPATTTETFLLFFDKDKPAVTPGFSPTHPMALSYAGNGADDKRFKAASRVDGKPMPQPGEPLGADRLRAWLETLASPRTVNLEGFASFERFPPGKDPLQPEPVARVARDRSLSQQRVAVARASLRGGALVQSDKATGHDQAKALGTDDDPEWRVVRITGKVAGTTPPPPPPPPPAETTPEVVVRGRLERAAMPAKPEKPEEPKKPDKPETPEKPSTPAGSAGTPALVSFRLKAIATEERKTLTLRYHRTEAVQRTYAPQGFFGLLLADLEDPAKHFVEVDLDDPFFREFEVTVDAPIDFARIGMVSAQLAIDYGDPGAPATLKHADMVFDPAHPEQKTFTTFISPALATAYRVAEQFHFAPDAGWDGEKLSYEMPPRDTADRTLVVTPHGVLGFHEVSVVANRIDAAAVERIEVELSLTDPATGWVAQRTLTVRAGDAPQLWRVRTSAPVTQGFSYTLVHHLKDGTVLRDDPLQSTAQAVAMDDPFDTALDIRFIPLWDPAQVREVFIDVTYADPANRIDRFERLSFTGADQAIRPLSLSIRDRTRREFTYRVTVIGTDNRMVQRPPETTRETLIGIPG
;
A
#
# COMPACT_ATOMS: atom_id res chain seq x y z
N MET A 1 -21.54 0.98 -51.12
CA MET A 1 -20.96 -0.10 -50.28
C MET A 1 -20.46 -1.20 -51.20
N GLN A 2 -19.28 -1.75 -50.90
CA GLN A 2 -18.68 -2.92 -51.54
C GLN A 2 -19.63 -4.13 -51.58
N GLN A 3 -19.63 -4.85 -52.70
CA GLN A 3 -20.45 -6.04 -52.93
C GLN A 3 -19.61 -7.20 -53.48
N LEU A 4 -19.80 -8.37 -52.88
CA LEU A 4 -19.25 -9.65 -53.35
C LEU A 4 -20.10 -10.16 -54.52
N GLY A 5 -19.47 -10.58 -55.63
CA GLY A 5 -20.21 -11.12 -56.78
C GLY A 5 -19.38 -11.24 -58.06
N THR A 6 -20.05 -11.39 -59.19
CA THR A 6 -19.45 -11.68 -60.51
C THR A 6 -18.52 -10.59 -61.08
N ARG A 7 -18.46 -9.40 -60.44
CA ARG A 7 -17.50 -8.32 -60.77
C ARG A 7 -16.36 -8.19 -59.76
N THR A 8 -16.09 -9.22 -58.97
CA THR A 8 -14.90 -9.32 -58.08
C THR A 8 -13.69 -9.76 -58.90
N LEU A 9 -12.53 -9.16 -58.67
CA LEU A 9 -11.25 -9.55 -59.31
C LEU A 9 -10.10 -9.54 -58.30
N THR A 10 -9.01 -10.25 -58.62
CA THR A 10 -7.77 -10.26 -57.82
C THR A 10 -6.57 -10.06 -58.74
N VAL A 11 -5.71 -9.09 -58.42
CA VAL A 11 -4.51 -8.73 -59.17
C VAL A 11 -3.35 -8.62 -58.19
N ASP A 12 -2.25 -9.32 -58.46
CA ASP A 12 -1.06 -9.36 -57.58
C ASP A 12 -1.37 -9.69 -56.11
N GLY A 13 -2.42 -10.49 -55.85
CA GLY A 13 -2.91 -10.82 -54.50
C GLY A 13 -3.91 -9.80 -53.91
N VAL A 14 -4.00 -8.59 -54.46
CA VAL A 14 -4.97 -7.56 -54.05
C VAL A 14 -6.35 -7.88 -54.63
N THR A 15 -7.32 -8.13 -53.76
CA THR A 15 -8.72 -8.40 -54.15
C THR A 15 -9.53 -7.10 -54.21
N VAL A 16 -10.35 -6.96 -55.24
CA VAL A 16 -11.13 -5.77 -55.57
C VAL A 16 -12.59 -6.14 -55.81
N PHE A 17 -13.49 -5.43 -55.13
CA PHE A 17 -14.94 -5.54 -55.22
C PHE A 17 -15.54 -4.37 -56.02
N ALA A 18 -16.70 -4.58 -56.64
CA ALA A 18 -17.51 -3.48 -57.15
C ALA A 18 -18.36 -2.84 -56.04
N ASP A 19 -18.81 -1.61 -56.24
CA ASP A 19 -19.89 -1.04 -55.42
C ASP A 19 -21.27 -1.54 -55.88
N HIS A 20 -22.20 -1.69 -54.94
CA HIS A 20 -23.58 -2.10 -55.18
C HIS A 20 -24.44 -1.10 -55.99
N ALA A 21 -24.06 0.18 -56.03
CA ALA A 21 -24.91 1.27 -56.53
C ALA A 21 -24.21 2.17 -57.56
N ASP A 22 -22.91 2.43 -57.42
CA ASP A 22 -22.14 3.15 -58.45
C ASP A 22 -21.36 2.16 -59.32
N PRO A 23 -21.73 1.98 -60.61
CA PRO A 23 -21.12 0.98 -61.49
C PRO A 23 -19.67 1.29 -61.89
N LEU A 24 -19.15 2.48 -61.53
CA LEU A 24 -17.78 2.94 -61.75
C LEU A 24 -16.93 2.94 -60.45
N GLN A 25 -17.52 2.69 -59.27
CA GLN A 25 -16.77 2.65 -58.00
C GLN A 25 -16.32 1.22 -57.67
N PHE A 26 -15.05 1.09 -57.27
CA PHE A 26 -14.43 -0.16 -56.86
C PHE A 26 -13.65 -0.01 -55.55
N TRP A 27 -13.60 -1.09 -54.79
CA TRP A 27 -13.10 -1.14 -53.42
C TRP A 27 -12.05 -2.25 -53.28
N TYR A 28 -10.81 -1.93 -52.88
CA TYR A 28 -9.74 -2.94 -52.74
C TYR A 28 -9.37 -3.23 -51.29
N LEU A 29 -8.97 -4.49 -51.03
CA LEU A 29 -8.32 -4.87 -49.77
C LEU A 29 -6.83 -4.48 -49.83
N PRO A 30 -6.35 -3.58 -48.96
CA PRO A 30 -5.03 -2.96 -49.07
C PRO A 30 -3.89 -3.89 -48.62
N ALA A 31 -2.92 -4.10 -49.52
CA ALA A 31 -1.75 -4.94 -49.32
C ALA A 31 -0.61 -4.53 -50.29
N PRO A 32 0.66 -4.90 -50.02
CA PRO A 32 1.14 -5.63 -48.84
C PRO A 32 1.31 -4.71 -47.61
N VAL A 33 1.77 -5.26 -46.49
CA VAL A 33 2.36 -4.45 -45.40
C VAL A 33 3.69 -3.88 -45.89
N ALA A 34 3.86 -2.56 -45.82
CA ALA A 34 5.05 -1.84 -46.27
C ALA A 34 5.54 -0.84 -45.22
N LEU A 35 6.84 -0.55 -45.21
CA LEU A 35 7.41 0.55 -44.42
C LEU A 35 6.88 1.88 -44.97
N ALA A 36 6.38 2.75 -44.09
CA ALA A 36 5.90 4.06 -44.51
C ALA A 36 7.06 4.94 -45.01
N ARG A 37 6.73 6.01 -45.74
CA ARG A 37 7.69 6.95 -46.32
C ARG A 37 7.44 8.34 -45.74
N ARG A 38 8.50 8.99 -45.27
CA ARG A 38 8.47 10.40 -44.82
C ARG A 38 8.26 11.34 -46.02
N PRO A 39 7.96 12.64 -45.80
CA PRO A 39 7.77 13.61 -46.89
C PRO A 39 8.98 13.81 -47.83
N ASP A 40 10.18 13.45 -47.38
CA ASP A 40 11.43 13.42 -48.16
C ASP A 40 11.66 12.11 -48.93
N ASN A 41 10.67 11.20 -48.92
CA ASN A 41 10.72 9.83 -49.45
C ASN A 41 11.72 8.88 -48.74
N SER A 42 12.34 9.29 -47.63
CA SER A 42 13.10 8.37 -46.77
C SER A 42 12.15 7.36 -46.12
N GLY A 43 12.62 6.13 -45.88
CA GLY A 43 11.85 5.15 -45.12
C GLY A 43 11.66 5.60 -43.68
N ALA A 44 10.44 5.53 -43.16
CA ALA A 44 10.06 5.93 -41.81
C ALA A 44 10.56 4.90 -40.78
N PHE A 45 11.88 4.83 -40.63
CA PHE A 45 12.64 3.97 -39.74
C PHE A 45 13.78 4.80 -39.11
N THR A 46 14.11 4.51 -37.85
CA THR A 46 15.26 5.06 -37.10
C THR A 46 15.70 4.05 -36.05
N PHE A 47 17.01 3.81 -35.94
CA PHE A 47 17.63 2.96 -34.93
C PHE A 47 18.64 3.78 -34.12
N ILE A 48 18.51 3.75 -32.79
CA ILE A 48 19.43 4.40 -31.86
C ILE A 48 20.07 3.32 -31.00
N LYS A 49 21.40 3.30 -30.94
CA LYS A 49 22.21 2.41 -30.10
C LYS A 49 23.00 3.25 -29.11
N TYR A 50 23.05 2.86 -27.84
CA TYR A 50 23.81 3.59 -26.82
C TYR A 50 24.74 2.68 -26.02
N ARG A 51 25.94 3.18 -25.73
CA ARG A 51 26.91 2.53 -24.83
C ARG A 51 26.93 3.23 -23.47
N PRO A 52 27.05 2.47 -22.35
CA PRO A 52 26.98 3.03 -21.00
C PRO A 52 28.26 3.79 -20.64
N ALA A 53 28.13 4.80 -19.78
CA ALA A 53 29.23 5.66 -19.34
C ALA A 53 30.35 4.86 -18.66
N ALA A 54 30.00 4.08 -17.63
CA ALA A 54 30.94 3.34 -16.81
C ALA A 54 30.50 1.89 -16.60
N VAL A 55 31.35 0.95 -17.01
CA VAL A 55 31.16 -0.50 -16.79
C VAL A 55 31.13 -0.85 -15.29
N ALA A 56 31.77 -0.03 -14.45
CA ALA A 56 31.92 -0.24 -13.00
C ALA A 56 30.60 -0.30 -12.22
N GLY A 57 29.52 0.32 -12.72
CA GLY A 57 28.20 0.30 -12.07
C GLY A 57 27.27 -0.83 -12.51
N GLY A 58 27.70 -1.69 -13.45
CA GLY A 58 26.82 -2.70 -14.07
C GLY A 58 25.77 -2.13 -15.03
N ALA A 59 25.86 -0.83 -15.37
CA ALA A 59 25.03 -0.20 -16.39
C ALA A 59 25.25 -0.88 -17.75
N LYS A 60 24.17 -1.33 -18.38
CA LYS A 60 24.18 -1.96 -19.71
C LYS A 60 23.96 -0.93 -20.82
N GLY A 61 24.46 -1.24 -22.02
CA GLY A 61 24.02 -0.58 -23.24
C GLY A 61 22.61 -1.02 -23.65
N GLY A 62 22.15 -0.52 -24.78
CA GLY A 62 20.84 -0.88 -25.32
C GLY A 62 20.54 -0.14 -26.62
N GLY A 63 19.27 -0.14 -27.02
CA GLY A 63 18.84 0.63 -28.16
C GLY A 63 17.33 0.80 -28.29
N PHE A 64 16.95 1.65 -29.23
CA PHE A 64 15.56 1.86 -29.65
C PHE A 64 15.44 1.73 -31.16
N ALA A 65 14.40 1.03 -31.63
CA ALA A 65 14.06 0.95 -33.05
C ALA A 65 12.66 1.52 -33.26
N MET A 66 12.55 2.68 -33.92
CA MET A 66 11.29 3.35 -34.22
C MET A 66 10.95 3.20 -35.69
N PHE A 67 9.71 2.85 -36.01
CA PHE A 67 9.27 2.70 -37.39
C PHE A 67 7.76 2.90 -37.58
N GLU A 68 7.38 3.25 -38.80
CA GLU A 68 5.99 3.27 -39.25
C GLU A 68 5.78 2.27 -40.39
N VAL A 69 4.64 1.58 -40.36
CA VAL A 69 4.12 0.76 -41.46
C VAL A 69 2.81 1.30 -41.96
N ASN A 70 2.46 0.95 -43.19
CA ASN A 70 1.13 1.12 -43.74
C ASN A 70 0.77 -0.04 -44.68
N LEU A 71 -0.40 0.02 -45.28
CA LEU A 71 -0.92 -0.92 -46.27
C LEU A 71 -1.02 -0.29 -47.67
N ARG A 72 -0.15 0.69 -47.98
CA ARG A 72 -0.23 1.49 -49.20
C ARG A 72 -0.10 0.62 -50.44
N LEU A 73 -1.09 0.70 -51.33
CA LEU A 73 -1.12 -0.05 -52.58
C LEU A 73 0.09 0.33 -53.47
N PRO A 74 0.92 -0.63 -53.94
CA PRO A 74 2.06 -0.32 -54.81
C PRO A 74 1.61 0.30 -56.14
N PRO A 75 2.20 1.42 -56.62
CA PRO A 75 1.71 2.13 -57.80
C PRO A 75 1.62 1.27 -59.07
N ALA A 76 2.54 0.33 -59.27
CA ALA A 76 2.50 -0.61 -60.40
C ALA A 76 1.31 -1.58 -60.33
N THR A 77 0.96 -2.06 -59.13
CA THR A 77 -0.23 -2.90 -58.89
C THR A 77 -1.51 -2.08 -59.03
N GLU A 78 -1.53 -0.85 -58.53
CA GLU A 78 -2.66 0.08 -58.74
C GLU A 78 -2.90 0.32 -60.24
N GLN A 79 -1.86 0.58 -61.02
CA GLN A 79 -1.95 0.80 -62.46
C GLN A 79 -2.45 -0.46 -63.19
N ARG A 80 -2.01 -1.66 -62.80
CA ARG A 80 -2.53 -2.94 -63.33
C ARG A 80 -4.02 -3.14 -63.00
N ILE A 81 -4.43 -2.88 -61.75
CA ILE A 81 -5.84 -2.95 -61.31
C ILE A 81 -6.69 -1.98 -62.13
N ARG A 82 -6.30 -0.70 -62.22
CA ARG A 82 -7.03 0.32 -62.99
C ARG A 82 -7.16 -0.04 -64.47
N SER A 83 -6.11 -0.63 -65.06
CA SER A 83 -6.12 -1.09 -66.46
C SER A 83 -7.11 -2.23 -66.69
N GLN A 84 -7.21 -3.20 -65.78
CA GLN A 84 -8.21 -4.27 -65.87
C GLN A 84 -9.63 -3.75 -65.61
N LEU A 85 -9.82 -2.86 -64.62
CA LEU A 85 -11.11 -2.24 -64.32
C LEU A 85 -11.65 -1.43 -65.51
N ALA A 86 -10.77 -0.75 -66.26
CA ALA A 86 -11.16 0.02 -67.45
C ALA A 86 -11.76 -0.87 -68.56
N ALA A 87 -11.38 -2.15 -68.64
CA ALA A 87 -11.98 -3.11 -69.56
C ALA A 87 -13.34 -3.68 -69.05
N LEU A 88 -13.65 -3.52 -67.77
CA LEU A 88 -14.86 -4.04 -67.10
C LEU A 88 -15.97 -3.00 -66.91
N VAL A 89 -15.75 -1.75 -67.32
CA VAL A 89 -16.75 -0.67 -67.31
C VAL A 89 -17.06 -0.20 -68.73
N ARG A 90 -18.28 0.34 -68.94
CA ARG A 90 -18.68 0.99 -70.20
C ARG A 90 -19.18 2.40 -69.88
N GLY A 91 -18.63 3.41 -70.56
CA GLY A 91 -19.11 4.79 -70.46
C GLY A 91 -18.54 5.65 -69.31
N GLY A 92 -17.42 5.27 -68.68
CA GLY A 92 -16.78 6.09 -67.64
C GLY A 92 -15.41 5.56 -67.23
N GLN A 93 -14.70 6.35 -66.40
CA GLN A 93 -13.42 5.94 -65.79
C GLN A 93 -13.68 5.27 -64.43
N PRO A 94 -13.05 4.12 -64.13
CA PRO A 94 -13.22 3.44 -62.85
C PRO A 94 -12.49 4.19 -61.72
N ARG A 95 -13.21 4.42 -60.62
CA ARG A 95 -12.66 4.95 -59.37
C ARG A 95 -12.30 3.78 -58.46
N LEU A 96 -11.14 3.88 -57.82
CA LEU A 96 -10.58 2.85 -56.95
C LEU A 96 -10.29 3.47 -55.59
N SER A 97 -10.71 2.80 -54.52
CA SER A 97 -10.56 3.27 -53.14
C SER A 97 -10.32 2.08 -52.21
N ALA A 98 -9.61 2.26 -51.10
CA ALA A 98 -9.46 1.21 -50.10
C ALA A 98 -10.83 0.91 -49.48
N VAL A 99 -11.09 -0.37 -49.16
CA VAL A 99 -12.26 -0.78 -48.38
C VAL A 99 -12.28 -0.03 -47.04
N PRO A 100 -13.40 0.61 -46.63
CA PRO A 100 -13.53 1.16 -45.30
C PRO A 100 -13.61 0.03 -44.27
N PHE A 101 -12.87 0.17 -43.17
CA PHE A 101 -12.85 -0.78 -42.06
C PHE A 101 -13.74 -0.28 -40.91
N ASP A 102 -14.49 -1.21 -40.31
CA ASP A 102 -15.37 -0.95 -39.18
C ASP A 102 -14.58 -0.94 -37.85
N GLU A 103 -13.58 -1.82 -37.76
CA GLU A 103 -12.69 -2.01 -36.61
C GLU A 103 -11.31 -2.46 -37.11
N GLY A 104 -10.27 -2.31 -36.27
CA GLY A 104 -9.02 -3.01 -36.50
C GLY A 104 -8.02 -2.91 -35.36
N THR A 105 -7.09 -3.86 -35.31
CA THR A 105 -5.94 -3.89 -34.40
C THR A 105 -4.66 -4.15 -35.17
N VAL A 106 -3.51 -3.87 -34.55
CA VAL A 106 -2.19 -4.09 -35.14
C VAL A 106 -1.19 -4.54 -34.07
N ARG A 107 -0.40 -5.57 -34.39
CA ARG A 107 0.63 -6.14 -33.51
C ARG A 107 1.97 -6.26 -34.24
N CYS A 108 3.04 -6.06 -33.49
CA CYS A 108 4.42 -6.26 -33.91
C CYS A 108 4.95 -7.60 -33.38
N ILE A 109 5.75 -8.27 -34.19
CA ILE A 109 6.58 -9.43 -33.85
C ILE A 109 8.02 -8.94 -33.98
N ALA A 110 8.83 -8.99 -32.92
CA ALA A 110 10.21 -8.53 -32.96
C ALA A 110 11.10 -9.47 -32.14
N LEU A 111 11.99 -10.19 -32.82
CA LEU A 111 12.91 -11.18 -32.25
C LEU A 111 12.22 -12.20 -31.32
N ASP A 112 12.20 -11.93 -30.01
CA ASP A 112 11.70 -12.78 -28.94
C ASP A 112 10.37 -12.29 -28.30
N LEU A 113 9.83 -11.15 -28.74
CA LEU A 113 8.61 -10.55 -28.20
C LEU A 113 7.55 -10.28 -29.29
N GLU A 114 6.29 -10.57 -28.98
CA GLU A 114 5.13 -10.26 -29.83
C GLU A 114 4.07 -9.47 -29.03
N GLY A 115 3.49 -8.44 -29.66
CA GLY A 115 2.28 -7.80 -29.17
C GLY A 115 1.97 -6.45 -29.81
N SER A 116 0.89 -5.82 -29.37
CA SER A 116 0.56 -4.44 -29.71
C SER A 116 1.46 -3.44 -28.96
N GLY A 117 1.41 -2.17 -29.34
CA GLY A 117 1.94 -1.09 -28.52
C GLY A 117 1.42 -1.17 -27.07
N GLY A 118 2.35 -1.17 -26.12
CA GLY A 118 2.10 -1.39 -24.69
C GLY A 118 2.73 -2.67 -24.16
N THR A 119 2.91 -3.71 -24.98
CA THR A 119 3.51 -4.98 -24.55
C THR A 119 4.92 -4.79 -23.99
N ALA A 120 5.25 -5.53 -22.93
CA ALA A 120 6.58 -5.63 -22.34
C ALA A 120 6.92 -7.10 -22.10
N ALA A 121 8.21 -7.44 -22.19
CA ALA A 121 8.68 -8.77 -21.82
C ALA A 121 8.51 -8.98 -20.30
N PRO A 122 8.12 -10.18 -19.82
CA PRO A 122 7.78 -10.42 -18.40
C PRO A 122 8.88 -9.95 -17.44
N ALA A 123 8.51 -9.29 -16.33
CA ALA A 123 9.48 -8.82 -15.35
C ALA A 123 10.22 -9.99 -14.67
N ASP A 124 9.50 -11.08 -14.41
CA ASP A 124 9.89 -12.14 -13.47
C ASP A 124 10.71 -13.28 -14.12
N ALA A 125 11.39 -13.00 -15.24
CA ALA A 125 12.16 -14.01 -15.96
C ALA A 125 13.39 -14.46 -15.13
N PRO A 126 13.73 -15.77 -15.11
CA PRO A 126 14.90 -16.27 -14.38
C PRO A 126 16.20 -15.54 -14.75
N PRO A 127 17.10 -15.24 -13.79
CA PRO A 127 18.38 -14.61 -14.08
C PRO A 127 19.18 -15.40 -15.13
N GLY A 128 19.66 -14.71 -16.17
CA GLY A 128 20.33 -15.33 -17.32
C GLY A 128 19.41 -15.77 -18.46
N THR A 129 18.08 -15.59 -18.34
CA THR A 129 17.17 -15.72 -19.49
C THR A 129 17.53 -14.66 -20.54
N PHE A 130 17.85 -15.12 -21.76
CA PHE A 130 18.10 -14.22 -22.89
C PHE A 130 16.85 -13.38 -23.19
N ARG A 131 17.06 -12.08 -23.45
CA ARG A 131 16.02 -11.12 -23.83
C ARG A 131 16.60 -10.15 -24.85
N ALA A 132 16.00 -10.04 -26.02
CA ALA A 132 16.40 -9.06 -27.04
C ALA A 132 15.51 -7.83 -27.03
N VAL A 133 14.19 -8.01 -27.01
CA VAL A 133 13.20 -6.92 -26.93
C VAL A 133 12.63 -6.84 -25.53
N GLU A 134 12.80 -5.69 -24.90
CA GLU A 134 12.26 -5.42 -23.56
C GLU A 134 10.82 -4.92 -23.63
N ALA A 135 10.48 -4.17 -24.70
CA ALA A 135 9.14 -3.63 -24.90
C ALA A 135 8.80 -3.32 -26.37
N ILE A 136 7.50 -3.38 -26.65
CA ILE A 136 6.85 -2.83 -27.84
C ILE A 136 6.00 -1.64 -27.38
N ARG A 137 6.24 -0.47 -27.96
CA ARG A 137 5.50 0.79 -27.73
C ARG A 137 4.90 1.27 -29.06
N GLY A 138 3.97 2.23 -29.00
CA GLY A 138 3.29 2.77 -30.17
C GLY A 138 1.85 2.28 -30.31
N ALA A 139 1.44 1.92 -31.53
CA ALA A 139 0.07 1.63 -31.90
C ALA A 139 -0.43 0.25 -31.45
N SER A 140 -1.69 0.19 -31.02
CA SER A 140 -2.50 -1.03 -30.89
C SER A 140 -3.66 -1.08 -31.88
N ILE A 141 -4.08 0.10 -32.35
CA ILE A 141 -5.08 0.33 -33.39
C ILE A 141 -4.37 1.15 -34.49
N PRO A 142 -4.44 0.76 -35.78
CA PRO A 142 -3.88 1.56 -36.88
C PRO A 142 -4.75 2.80 -37.15
N SER A 143 -4.35 3.68 -38.06
CA SER A 143 -5.11 4.92 -38.33
C SER A 143 -6.56 4.72 -38.83
N LEU A 144 -6.92 3.51 -39.29
CA LEU A 144 -8.22 3.13 -39.90
C LEU A 144 -8.68 4.06 -41.06
N ALA A 145 -7.76 4.85 -41.58
CA ALA A 145 -7.97 5.88 -42.60
C ALA A 145 -6.69 6.08 -43.43
N GLY A 146 -6.85 6.50 -44.68
CA GLY A 146 -5.73 6.60 -45.63
C GLY A 146 -5.10 5.22 -45.86
N ASP A 147 -3.77 5.15 -45.80
CA ASP A 147 -3.01 3.91 -45.99
C ASP A 147 -3.03 2.98 -44.75
N ASN A 148 -3.87 3.25 -43.72
CA ASN A 148 -3.93 2.47 -42.46
C ASN A 148 -2.60 2.45 -41.69
N THR A 149 -1.90 3.58 -41.60
CA THR A 149 -0.58 3.70 -40.95
C THR A 149 -0.62 3.29 -39.46
N ALA A 150 0.42 2.59 -39.01
CA ALA A 150 0.69 2.27 -37.61
C ALA A 150 2.17 2.51 -37.25
N ALA A 151 2.41 3.18 -36.13
CA ALA A 151 3.74 3.52 -35.63
C ALA A 151 4.15 2.63 -34.44
N PHE A 152 5.40 2.22 -34.39
CA PHE A 152 5.97 1.40 -33.31
C PHE A 152 7.32 1.94 -32.84
N SER A 153 7.65 1.64 -31.58
CA SER A 153 8.98 1.82 -31.01
C SER A 153 9.32 0.60 -30.16
N LEU A 154 10.43 -0.06 -30.48
CA LEU A 154 10.98 -1.17 -29.71
C LEU A 154 12.00 -0.64 -28.71
N SER A 155 11.97 -1.13 -27.47
CA SER A 155 13.07 -0.97 -26.51
C SER A 155 13.88 -2.28 -26.49
N LEU A 156 15.20 -2.16 -26.64
CA LEU A 156 16.10 -3.29 -26.88
C LEU A 156 17.19 -3.35 -25.82
N SER A 157 17.49 -4.57 -25.35
CA SER A 157 18.67 -4.83 -24.52
C SER A 157 19.96 -4.57 -25.31
N GLN A 158 21.11 -4.55 -24.64
CA GLN A 158 22.42 -4.47 -25.30
C GLN A 158 22.60 -5.58 -26.35
N GLU A 159 22.23 -6.80 -25.97
CA GLU A 159 22.31 -7.99 -26.81
C GLU A 159 21.31 -7.92 -27.97
N GLY A 160 20.08 -7.45 -27.71
CA GLY A 160 19.04 -7.28 -28.72
C GLY A 160 19.33 -6.18 -29.73
N ALA A 161 19.92 -5.06 -29.31
CA ALA A 161 20.35 -3.99 -30.20
C ALA A 161 21.42 -4.48 -31.19
N ILE A 162 22.44 -5.20 -30.70
CA ILE A 162 23.50 -5.78 -31.55
C ILE A 162 22.91 -6.79 -32.54
N ILE A 163 22.01 -7.67 -32.09
CA ILE A 163 21.36 -8.66 -32.95
C ILE A 163 20.49 -7.99 -34.01
N LEU A 164 19.73 -6.95 -33.67
CA LEU A 164 18.89 -6.23 -34.63
C LEU A 164 19.72 -5.46 -35.67
N GLU A 165 20.82 -4.82 -35.23
CA GLU A 165 21.78 -4.12 -36.09
C GLU A 165 22.46 -5.08 -37.09
N GLN A 166 22.94 -6.23 -36.62
CA GLN A 166 23.52 -7.26 -37.50
C GLN A 166 22.48 -7.87 -38.44
N ALA A 167 21.28 -8.18 -37.94
CA ALA A 167 20.20 -8.77 -38.72
C ALA A 167 19.77 -7.87 -39.88
N PHE A 168 19.62 -6.57 -39.66
CA PHE A 168 19.33 -5.59 -40.71
C PHE A 168 20.52 -5.38 -41.67
N THR A 169 21.75 -5.31 -41.15
CA THR A 169 22.97 -5.18 -41.98
C THR A 169 23.15 -6.38 -42.93
N GLN A 170 22.68 -7.57 -42.53
CA GLN A 170 22.72 -8.81 -43.34
C GLN A 170 21.47 -9.02 -44.21
N GLY A 171 20.54 -8.05 -44.28
CA GLY A 171 19.33 -8.16 -45.10
C GLY A 171 18.30 -9.18 -44.60
N THR A 172 18.39 -9.60 -43.34
CA THR A 172 17.45 -10.55 -42.72
C THR A 172 16.27 -9.81 -42.08
N ALA A 173 15.18 -10.53 -41.76
CA ALA A 173 13.92 -9.94 -41.33
C ALA A 173 13.53 -10.26 -39.86
N PRO A 174 14.17 -9.62 -38.86
CA PRO A 174 13.96 -9.87 -37.44
C PRO A 174 12.67 -9.26 -36.85
N VAL A 175 11.95 -8.44 -37.62
CA VAL A 175 10.70 -7.77 -37.22
C VAL A 175 9.62 -8.03 -38.26
N GLY A 176 8.37 -8.15 -37.83
CA GLY A 176 7.17 -8.20 -38.65
C GLY A 176 5.99 -7.50 -37.99
N VAL A 177 4.99 -7.12 -38.79
CA VAL A 177 3.70 -6.60 -38.29
C VAL A 177 2.57 -7.40 -38.91
N VAL A 178 1.55 -7.66 -38.08
CA VAL A 178 0.28 -8.26 -38.46
C VAL A 178 -0.84 -7.28 -38.09
N TYR A 179 -1.69 -6.97 -39.07
CA TYR A 179 -2.96 -6.29 -38.84
C TYR A 179 -4.08 -7.33 -38.67
N ASP A 180 -5.13 -6.97 -37.95
CA ASP A 180 -6.42 -7.67 -37.96
C ASP A 180 -7.51 -6.61 -38.12
N LEU A 181 -8.09 -6.51 -39.31
CA LEU A 181 -9.06 -5.49 -39.71
C LEU A 181 -10.41 -6.12 -40.02
N LYS A 182 -11.52 -5.47 -39.65
CA LYS A 182 -12.87 -5.91 -39.97
C LYS A 182 -13.54 -4.97 -40.95
N TYR A 183 -14.22 -5.50 -41.96
CA TYR A 183 -14.98 -4.71 -42.93
C TYR A 183 -16.33 -5.35 -43.21
N THR A 184 -17.36 -4.52 -43.38
CA THR A 184 -18.68 -4.96 -43.83
C THR A 184 -18.71 -5.06 -45.36
N ILE A 185 -19.35 -6.10 -45.90
CA ILE A 185 -19.54 -6.29 -47.35
C ILE A 185 -20.93 -6.85 -47.66
N LEU A 186 -21.54 -6.37 -48.75
CA LEU A 186 -22.82 -6.90 -49.22
C LEU A 186 -22.63 -8.23 -49.94
N ARG A 187 -23.41 -9.24 -49.54
CA ARG A 187 -23.54 -10.52 -50.24
C ARG A 187 -24.91 -10.59 -50.94
N PRO A 188 -24.99 -11.06 -52.20
CA PRO A 188 -26.23 -11.54 -52.80
C PRO A 188 -26.73 -12.73 -51.97
N ALA A 189 -27.76 -12.50 -51.16
CA ALA A 189 -28.38 -13.55 -50.36
C ALA A 189 -29.33 -14.38 -51.24
N LEU A 190 -30.08 -13.70 -52.12
CA LEU A 190 -31.01 -14.33 -53.03
C LEU A 190 -31.32 -13.44 -54.25
N GLN A 191 -31.18 -13.97 -55.46
CA GLN A 191 -31.63 -13.30 -56.68
C GLN A 191 -32.30 -14.30 -57.62
N VAL A 192 -33.63 -14.21 -57.76
CA VAL A 192 -34.44 -15.20 -58.50
C VAL A 192 -35.51 -14.53 -59.33
N THR A 193 -35.69 -15.00 -60.57
CA THR A 193 -36.86 -14.70 -61.40
C THR A 193 -37.77 -15.92 -61.45
N ILE A 194 -39.08 -15.74 -61.22
CA ILE A 194 -40.09 -16.80 -61.33
C ILE A 194 -41.06 -16.40 -62.45
N LYS A 195 -41.22 -17.26 -63.47
CA LYS A 195 -42.20 -17.10 -64.56
C LYS A 195 -43.21 -18.24 -64.49
N ALA A 196 -44.51 -17.95 -64.57
CA ALA A 196 -45.56 -18.96 -64.46
C ALA A 196 -46.73 -18.70 -65.42
N GLU A 197 -47.27 -19.76 -66.05
CA GLU A 197 -48.42 -19.71 -66.96
C GLU A 197 -49.72 -20.21 -66.31
N PHE A 198 -50.68 -19.31 -66.09
CA PHE A 198 -51.92 -19.59 -65.34
C PHE A 198 -52.80 -20.67 -65.99
N GLU A 199 -52.99 -20.62 -67.31
CA GLU A 199 -53.86 -21.58 -68.03
C GLU A 199 -53.37 -23.03 -67.86
N ARG A 200 -52.06 -23.26 -67.92
CA ARG A 200 -51.47 -24.59 -67.74
C ARG A 200 -51.59 -25.08 -66.30
N ILE A 201 -51.27 -24.22 -65.34
CA ILE A 201 -51.36 -24.53 -63.90
C ILE A 201 -52.82 -24.85 -63.54
N TRP A 202 -53.76 -24.00 -63.97
CA TRP A 202 -55.19 -24.24 -63.78
C TRP A 202 -55.63 -25.55 -64.41
N ARG A 203 -55.29 -25.83 -65.68
CA ARG A 203 -55.64 -27.10 -66.35
C ARG A 203 -55.06 -28.32 -65.65
N HIS A 204 -53.86 -28.25 -65.10
CA HIS A 204 -53.24 -29.36 -64.34
C HIS A 204 -54.03 -29.68 -63.07
N PHE A 205 -54.50 -28.67 -62.33
CA PHE A 205 -55.29 -28.87 -61.11
C PHE A 205 -56.79 -29.13 -61.39
N SER A 206 -57.38 -28.53 -62.42
CA SER A 206 -58.80 -28.70 -62.76
C SER A 206 -59.11 -30.05 -63.43
N ALA A 207 -58.12 -30.67 -64.10
CA ALA A 207 -58.29 -32.00 -64.72
C ALA A 207 -58.48 -33.16 -63.72
N GLY A 208 -58.36 -32.90 -62.41
CA GLY A 208 -58.62 -33.88 -61.35
C GLY A 208 -60.04 -33.88 -60.78
N VAL A 209 -60.94 -32.99 -61.22
CA VAL A 209 -62.18 -32.64 -60.49
C VAL A 209 -63.44 -33.30 -61.06
N GLU A 210 -63.43 -34.64 -61.18
CA GLU A 210 -64.65 -35.46 -61.35
C GLU A 210 -64.81 -36.57 -60.30
N ALA A 211 -63.95 -36.62 -59.27
CA ALA A 211 -64.07 -37.53 -58.13
C ALA A 211 -63.91 -36.81 -56.78
N GLN A 212 -64.77 -37.11 -55.82
CA GLN A 212 -64.72 -36.51 -54.47
C GLN A 212 -63.62 -37.15 -53.61
N VAL A 213 -62.50 -36.45 -53.43
CA VAL A 213 -61.44 -36.84 -52.47
C VAL A 213 -60.94 -35.61 -51.70
N TYR A 214 -60.63 -35.79 -50.41
CA TYR A 214 -59.95 -34.78 -49.60
C TYR A 214 -58.50 -34.60 -50.08
N TRP A 215 -58.14 -33.39 -50.51
CA TRP A 215 -56.77 -33.06 -50.93
C TRP A 215 -55.84 -32.94 -49.72
N VAL A 216 -54.88 -33.86 -49.60
CA VAL A 216 -53.84 -33.84 -48.56
C VAL A 216 -52.68 -32.95 -49.02
N ARG A 217 -52.18 -32.08 -48.13
CA ARG A 217 -51.17 -31.03 -48.43
C ARG A 217 -49.97 -31.54 -49.23
N ALA A 218 -49.43 -32.72 -48.89
CA ALA A 218 -48.29 -33.33 -49.58
C ALA A 218 -48.53 -33.65 -51.07
N GLY A 219 -49.77 -33.85 -51.51
CA GLY A 219 -50.09 -34.06 -52.94
C GLY A 219 -50.01 -32.78 -53.77
N ILE A 220 -50.13 -31.61 -53.12
CA ILE A 220 -50.02 -30.30 -53.77
C ILE A 220 -48.56 -29.97 -54.06
N ASP A 221 -47.66 -30.27 -53.11
CA ASP A 221 -46.21 -30.06 -53.29
C ASP A 221 -45.65 -30.83 -54.49
N ALA A 222 -45.96 -32.13 -54.60
CA ALA A 222 -45.53 -32.96 -55.72
C ALA A 222 -46.10 -32.50 -57.09
N ALA A 223 -47.31 -31.95 -57.11
CA ALA A 223 -47.87 -31.35 -58.32
C ALA A 223 -47.14 -30.06 -58.74
N PHE A 224 -46.70 -29.23 -57.77
CA PHE A 224 -45.90 -28.05 -58.05
C PHE A 224 -44.47 -28.39 -58.51
N GLU A 225 -43.82 -29.38 -57.92
CA GLU A 225 -42.52 -29.89 -58.38
C GLU A 225 -42.63 -30.44 -59.81
N LYS A 226 -43.71 -31.15 -60.13
CA LYS A 226 -44.02 -31.59 -61.50
C LYS A 226 -44.25 -30.43 -62.46
N LEU A 227 -44.95 -29.36 -62.07
CA LEU A 227 -45.15 -28.17 -62.89
C LEU A 227 -43.84 -27.38 -63.16
N VAL A 228 -42.86 -27.47 -62.26
CA VAL A 228 -41.49 -26.97 -62.51
C VAL A 228 -40.76 -27.87 -63.51
N ALA A 229 -40.80 -29.20 -63.32
CA ALA A 229 -40.18 -30.16 -64.23
C ALA A 229 -40.78 -30.12 -65.66
N GLU A 230 -42.08 -29.83 -65.78
CA GLU A 230 -42.80 -29.62 -67.05
C GLU A 230 -42.59 -28.19 -67.63
N GLY A 231 -41.69 -27.39 -67.06
CA GLY A 231 -41.31 -26.05 -67.56
C GLY A 231 -42.42 -25.00 -67.50
N THR A 232 -43.50 -25.28 -66.78
CA THR A 232 -44.71 -24.43 -66.66
C THR A 232 -44.56 -23.38 -65.54
N ILE A 233 -43.75 -23.69 -64.52
CA ILE A 233 -43.18 -22.72 -63.59
C ILE A 233 -41.66 -22.73 -63.81
N GLN A 234 -41.12 -21.64 -64.32
CA GLN A 234 -39.69 -21.49 -64.60
C GLN A 234 -39.06 -20.66 -63.49
N ILE A 235 -38.15 -21.27 -62.73
CA ILE A 235 -37.39 -20.62 -61.67
C ILE A 235 -35.96 -20.43 -62.18
N GLU A 236 -35.50 -19.18 -62.19
CA GLU A 236 -34.22 -18.75 -62.72
C GLU A 236 -33.42 -18.07 -61.59
N VAL A 237 -32.58 -18.85 -60.89
CA VAL A 237 -31.66 -18.33 -59.87
C VAL A 237 -30.43 -17.74 -60.57
N ILE A 238 -30.21 -16.45 -60.38
CA ILE A 238 -29.18 -15.69 -61.13
C ILE A 238 -27.85 -15.69 -60.38
N ASP A 239 -27.87 -15.63 -59.03
CA ASP A 239 -26.67 -15.59 -58.19
C ASP A 239 -26.60 -16.79 -57.24
N PHE A 240 -25.75 -17.76 -57.58
CA PHE A 240 -25.45 -18.95 -56.78
C PHE A 240 -23.94 -19.22 -56.70
N THR A 241 -23.48 -19.80 -55.60
CA THR A 241 -22.06 -20.12 -55.34
C THR A 241 -21.70 -21.59 -55.58
N GLY A 242 -22.67 -22.43 -55.91
CA GLY A 242 -22.48 -23.85 -56.22
C GLY A 242 -23.83 -24.54 -56.50
N ALA A 243 -23.81 -25.83 -56.87
CA ALA A 243 -25.03 -26.58 -57.18
C ALA A 243 -26.01 -26.66 -56.00
N VAL A 244 -25.53 -26.99 -54.80
CA VAL A 244 -26.37 -27.09 -53.58
C VAL A 244 -27.00 -25.75 -53.22
N ASP A 245 -26.21 -24.66 -53.20
CA ASP A 245 -26.72 -23.29 -52.97
C ASP A 245 -27.72 -22.86 -54.05
N ARG A 246 -27.63 -23.38 -55.27
CA ARG A 246 -28.65 -23.17 -56.31
C ARG A 246 -29.94 -23.95 -56.00
N GLU A 247 -29.84 -25.24 -55.66
CA GLU A 247 -30.98 -26.10 -55.33
C GLU A 247 -31.76 -25.58 -54.11
N ASP A 248 -31.07 -25.16 -53.05
CA ASP A 248 -31.68 -24.52 -51.87
C ASP A 248 -32.45 -23.23 -52.23
N LYS A 249 -31.90 -22.43 -53.16
CA LYS A 249 -32.52 -21.18 -53.64
C LYS A 249 -33.70 -21.42 -54.59
N GLU A 250 -33.62 -22.43 -55.45
CA GLU A 250 -34.75 -22.86 -56.29
C GLU A 250 -35.89 -23.40 -55.42
N LYS A 251 -35.56 -24.19 -54.39
CA LYS A 251 -36.53 -24.67 -53.40
C LYS A 251 -37.19 -23.54 -52.63
N TRP A 252 -36.42 -22.60 -52.07
CA TRP A 252 -36.98 -21.43 -51.38
C TRP A 252 -37.91 -20.63 -52.29
N ALA A 253 -37.54 -20.44 -53.57
CA ALA A 253 -38.34 -19.67 -54.52
C ALA A 253 -39.67 -20.37 -54.86
N LEU A 254 -39.65 -21.70 -54.99
CA LEU A 254 -40.85 -22.51 -55.18
C LEU A 254 -41.77 -22.44 -53.96
N ASP A 255 -41.23 -22.59 -52.76
CA ASP A 255 -42.01 -22.58 -51.52
C ASP A 255 -42.56 -21.17 -51.21
N PHE A 256 -41.78 -20.10 -51.47
CA PHE A 256 -42.26 -18.71 -51.42
C PHE A 256 -43.43 -18.46 -52.39
N PHE A 257 -43.36 -18.99 -53.61
CA PHE A 257 -44.41 -18.88 -54.62
C PHE A 257 -45.70 -19.60 -54.19
N LYS A 258 -45.59 -20.83 -53.66
CA LYS A 258 -46.72 -21.57 -53.07
C LYS A 258 -47.41 -20.78 -51.96
N ASP A 259 -46.66 -20.29 -50.98
CA ASP A 259 -47.24 -19.72 -49.76
C ASP A 259 -47.76 -18.26 -49.94
N ASN A 260 -47.13 -17.45 -50.80
CA ASN A 260 -47.36 -15.99 -50.81
C ASN A 260 -48.03 -15.43 -52.07
N LEU A 261 -47.98 -16.17 -53.19
CA LEU A 261 -48.50 -15.70 -54.48
C LEU A 261 -49.70 -16.51 -54.98
N LEU A 262 -49.75 -17.81 -54.67
CA LEU A 262 -50.84 -18.72 -55.05
C LEU A 262 -52.23 -18.16 -54.71
N ALA A 263 -52.45 -17.78 -53.43
CA ALA A 263 -53.75 -17.34 -52.94
C ALA A 263 -54.28 -16.09 -53.69
N LYS A 264 -53.40 -15.15 -54.01
CA LYS A 264 -53.73 -13.89 -54.71
C LYS A 264 -53.97 -14.07 -56.21
N TRP A 265 -53.56 -15.21 -56.77
CA TRP A 265 -53.66 -15.45 -58.22
C TRP A 265 -54.98 -16.11 -58.62
N PHE A 266 -55.72 -16.67 -57.67
CA PHE A 266 -57.04 -17.31 -57.87
C PHE A 266 -58.23 -16.47 -57.35
N GLU A 267 -58.05 -15.19 -57.06
CA GLU A 267 -59.14 -14.27 -56.72
C GLU A 267 -60.06 -14.04 -57.95
N PRO A 268 -61.39 -14.29 -57.88
CA PRO A 268 -62.27 -14.15 -59.03
C PRO A 268 -62.41 -12.70 -59.52
N SER A 269 -62.33 -12.50 -60.84
CA SER A 269 -62.39 -11.19 -61.49
C SER A 269 -63.81 -10.61 -61.67
N LEU A 270 -64.85 -11.29 -61.19
CA LEU A 270 -66.26 -10.86 -61.21
C LEU A 270 -66.97 -11.28 -59.91
N THR A 271 -67.84 -10.43 -59.39
CA THR A 271 -68.66 -10.70 -58.19
C THR A 271 -70.10 -11.04 -58.56
N PRO A 272 -70.89 -11.69 -57.68
CA PRO A 272 -72.31 -11.96 -57.95
C PRO A 272 -73.15 -10.71 -58.26
N ALA A 273 -72.80 -9.56 -57.68
CA ALA A 273 -73.49 -8.29 -57.93
C ALA A 273 -73.35 -7.80 -59.39
N ASP A 274 -72.23 -8.10 -60.05
CA ASP A 274 -72.00 -7.76 -61.45
C ASP A 274 -72.96 -8.52 -62.39
N VAL A 275 -73.36 -9.73 -62.00
CA VAL A 275 -74.28 -10.59 -62.76
C VAL A 275 -75.73 -10.11 -62.63
N GLU A 276 -76.12 -9.65 -61.44
CA GLU A 276 -77.48 -9.20 -61.13
C GLU A 276 -77.83 -7.86 -61.81
N SER A 277 -76.82 -7.03 -62.12
CA SER A 277 -76.96 -5.72 -62.76
C SER A 277 -77.55 -5.70 -64.19
N ARG A 278 -77.79 -6.86 -64.82
CA ARG A 278 -78.07 -6.99 -66.27
C ARG A 278 -79.51 -7.35 -66.65
N MET A 279 -80.47 -7.24 -65.75
CA MET A 279 -81.92 -7.33 -66.03
C MET A 279 -82.65 -6.10 -65.47
N ALA A 280 -83.58 -5.50 -66.22
CA ALA A 280 -83.97 -4.11 -65.97
C ALA A 280 -85.46 -3.75 -66.17
N LYS A 281 -85.93 -2.87 -65.27
CA LYS A 281 -86.99 -1.84 -65.46
C LYS A 281 -88.47 -2.31 -65.49
N PRO A 282 -89.47 -1.42 -65.24
CA PRO A 282 -89.45 0.05 -65.31
C PRO A 282 -89.68 0.85 -64.00
N GLU A 283 -89.55 2.18 -64.11
CA GLU A 283 -89.66 3.19 -63.04
C GLU A 283 -91.08 3.80 -62.88
N ALA A 284 -91.27 4.58 -61.80
CA ALA A 284 -92.40 5.49 -61.61
C ALA A 284 -91.94 6.97 -61.63
N LEU A 285 -92.78 7.85 -62.20
CA LEU A 285 -92.37 9.18 -62.67
C LEU A 285 -92.19 10.25 -61.55
N ASP A 286 -92.86 10.10 -60.41
CA ASP A 286 -92.91 11.14 -59.36
C ASP A 286 -91.57 11.35 -58.63
N ALA A 287 -90.65 10.39 -58.73
CA ALA A 287 -89.29 10.51 -58.22
C ALA A 287 -88.48 11.65 -58.87
N VAL A 288 -88.91 12.16 -60.03
CA VAL A 288 -88.18 13.16 -60.83
C VAL A 288 -88.30 14.58 -60.28
N LEU A 289 -89.43 14.97 -59.66
CA LEU A 289 -89.66 16.38 -59.28
C LEU A 289 -89.27 16.74 -57.84
N LYS A 290 -89.47 15.85 -56.85
CA LYS A 290 -89.50 16.29 -55.43
C LYS A 290 -88.12 16.55 -54.80
N ARG A 291 -87.00 16.23 -55.46
CA ARG A 291 -85.63 16.51 -54.97
C ARG A 291 -85.06 17.84 -55.51
N ALA A 292 -85.84 18.63 -56.24
CA ALA A 292 -85.40 19.87 -56.89
C ALA A 292 -85.42 21.15 -56.00
N GLN A 293 -85.59 21.04 -54.68
CA GLN A 293 -85.89 22.22 -53.82
C GLN A 293 -84.92 22.49 -52.65
N GLU A 294 -83.94 21.62 -52.37
CA GLU A 294 -82.98 21.74 -51.24
C GLU A 294 -81.60 21.30 -51.75
N MET A 295 -80.57 22.13 -52.03
CA MET A 295 -80.25 23.53 -51.69
C MET A 295 -79.99 23.84 -50.20
N ALA A 296 -78.86 24.54 -49.96
CA ALA A 296 -78.39 25.16 -48.70
C ALA A 296 -77.88 24.27 -47.53
N LYS A 297 -76.56 23.96 -47.60
CA LYS A 297 -75.47 24.22 -46.61
C LYS A 297 -75.80 25.21 -45.44
N PRO A 298 -75.00 25.31 -44.31
CA PRO A 298 -73.74 24.58 -43.94
C PRO A 298 -73.42 24.31 -42.41
N LEU A 299 -72.28 23.61 -42.16
CA LEU A 299 -71.22 23.81 -41.11
C LEU A 299 -71.43 23.65 -39.55
N THR A 300 -70.53 22.84 -38.96
CA THR A 300 -69.75 22.96 -37.67
C THR A 300 -70.36 22.85 -36.25
N GLY A 301 -69.69 22.03 -35.40
CA GLY A 301 -69.34 22.37 -34.00
C GLY A 301 -69.71 21.36 -32.89
N GLY A 302 -68.85 21.15 -31.88
CA GLY A 302 -69.20 20.45 -30.61
C GLY A 302 -68.10 19.53 -30.01
N SER A 303 -68.02 19.40 -28.67
CA SER A 303 -66.90 18.74 -27.96
C SER A 303 -67.28 18.04 -26.62
N ALA A 304 -66.39 17.14 -26.16
CA ALA A 304 -66.04 16.81 -24.76
C ALA A 304 -66.82 15.80 -23.86
N ALA A 305 -66.01 15.09 -23.03
CA ALA A 305 -66.17 14.78 -21.59
C ALA A 305 -66.51 13.34 -21.07
N LYS A 306 -65.97 13.03 -19.87
CA LYS A 306 -65.93 11.77 -19.09
C LYS A 306 -67.11 11.58 -18.10
N THR A 307 -67.27 10.38 -17.52
CA THR A 307 -67.48 10.17 -16.05
C THR A 307 -67.14 8.73 -15.55
N GLU A 308 -67.11 8.47 -14.23
CA GLU A 308 -66.66 7.20 -13.57
C GLU A 308 -67.54 6.77 -12.35
N GLY A 309 -67.61 5.46 -12.04
CA GLY A 309 -67.58 4.90 -10.65
C GLY A 309 -68.88 4.51 -9.87
N GLY A 310 -68.83 3.42 -9.05
CA GLY A 310 -69.71 3.22 -7.86
C GLY A 310 -70.08 1.79 -7.34
N THR A 311 -69.48 1.34 -6.20
CA THR A 311 -70.04 0.60 -4.99
C THR A 311 -71.03 -0.62 -5.11
N THR A 312 -70.93 -1.84 -4.48
CA THR A 312 -70.63 -2.42 -3.10
C THR A 312 -71.83 -2.46 -2.10
N THR A 313 -72.11 -3.42 -1.15
CA THR A 313 -71.41 -4.57 -0.47
C THR A 313 -72.36 -5.49 0.41
N LYS A 314 -71.84 -6.58 1.06
CA LYS A 314 -72.31 -7.26 2.36
C LYS A 314 -73.47 -8.33 2.31
N PRO A 315 -73.94 -9.05 3.41
CA PRO A 315 -73.52 -9.24 4.86
C PRO A 315 -73.70 -10.65 5.57
N ALA A 316 -73.52 -10.66 6.93
CA ALA A 316 -73.99 -11.55 8.04
C ALA A 316 -72.96 -12.57 8.65
N GLU A 317 -72.71 -12.77 9.98
CA GLU A 317 -73.22 -12.34 11.34
C GLU A 317 -74.32 -13.28 11.96
N GLY A 318 -74.36 -13.83 13.21
CA GLY A 318 -73.58 -13.88 14.51
C GLY A 318 -74.36 -14.74 15.59
N GLY A 319 -74.05 -15.03 16.89
CA GLY A 319 -72.98 -14.76 17.91
C GLY A 319 -72.35 -16.06 18.53
N THR A 320 -72.33 -16.51 19.82
CA THR A 320 -72.72 -16.18 21.26
C THR A 320 -72.26 -17.39 22.18
N THR A 321 -72.10 -17.52 23.52
CA THR A 321 -72.26 -16.77 24.83
C THR A 321 -71.50 -17.51 26.02
N PRO A 322 -71.18 -16.90 27.21
CA PRO A 322 -70.27 -17.49 28.26
C PRO A 322 -70.69 -17.48 29.79
N ALA A 323 -70.10 -18.33 30.68
CA ALA A 323 -70.06 -18.17 32.18
C ALA A 323 -69.08 -19.10 32.98
N THR A 324 -68.64 -18.66 34.19
CA THR A 324 -67.92 -19.39 35.29
C THR A 324 -66.39 -19.65 35.10
N PRO A 325 -65.51 -19.48 36.12
CA PRO A 325 -64.07 -19.28 35.89
C PRO A 325 -63.23 -20.57 35.85
N ALA A 326 -62.44 -20.74 34.77
CA ALA A 326 -61.40 -21.77 34.67
C ALA A 326 -60.05 -21.26 35.19
N GLU A 327 -59.12 -22.20 35.42
CA GLU A 327 -57.69 -21.88 35.52
C GLU A 327 -57.24 -21.11 34.27
N ARG A 328 -56.67 -19.92 34.48
CA ARG A 328 -56.14 -19.10 33.40
C ARG A 328 -54.82 -19.72 32.93
N PRO A 329 -54.52 -19.77 31.63
CA PRO A 329 -53.20 -20.18 31.17
C PRO A 329 -52.14 -19.28 31.82
N ALA A 330 -51.02 -19.89 32.21
CA ALA A 330 -49.86 -19.17 32.74
C ALA A 330 -49.40 -18.11 31.73
N ALA A 331 -49.03 -16.93 32.23
CA ALA A 331 -48.34 -15.95 31.39
C ALA A 331 -46.93 -16.48 31.05
N ALA A 332 -46.40 -16.07 29.91
CA ALA A 332 -45.06 -16.41 29.47
C ALA A 332 -44.31 -15.16 29.04
N LEU A 333 -43.05 -15.03 29.48
CA LEU A 333 -42.12 -14.01 29.00
C LEU A 333 -41.38 -14.56 27.78
N LYS A 334 -41.50 -13.87 26.65
CA LYS A 334 -40.91 -14.21 25.35
C LYS A 334 -40.15 -13.01 24.77
N ASP A 335 -39.52 -13.23 23.63
CA ASP A 335 -38.87 -12.19 22.81
C ASP A 335 -37.91 -11.31 23.64
N VAL A 336 -37.15 -11.94 24.54
CA VAL A 336 -36.22 -11.24 25.43
C VAL A 336 -34.97 -10.85 24.64
N THR A 337 -34.79 -9.55 24.45
CA THR A 337 -33.65 -8.97 23.71
C THR A 337 -32.90 -7.99 24.59
N ARG A 338 -31.57 -8.03 24.58
CA ARG A 338 -30.74 -7.10 25.34
C ARG A 338 -29.95 -6.17 24.41
N THR A 339 -29.49 -5.06 24.95
CA THR A 339 -28.61 -4.12 24.27
C THR A 339 -27.63 -3.55 25.30
N PRO A 340 -26.32 -3.82 25.18
CA PRO A 340 -25.70 -4.77 24.24
C PRO A 340 -26.07 -6.24 24.52
N GLU A 341 -25.81 -7.12 23.56
CA GLU A 341 -25.91 -8.58 23.70
C GLU A 341 -24.56 -9.22 23.29
N PRO A 342 -23.93 -10.08 24.13
CA PRO A 342 -24.33 -10.40 25.50
C PRO A 342 -24.22 -9.17 26.43
N PRO A 343 -25.01 -9.14 27.53
CA PRO A 343 -24.99 -8.02 28.46
C PRO A 343 -23.73 -8.07 29.34
N PRO A 344 -23.22 -6.92 29.80
CA PRO A 344 -22.18 -6.89 30.83
C PRO A 344 -22.76 -7.35 32.17
N GLY A 345 -22.19 -8.38 32.81
CA GLY A 345 -22.62 -8.86 34.12
C GLY A 345 -24.01 -9.53 34.15
N SER A 346 -24.67 -9.51 35.30
CA SER A 346 -25.88 -10.30 35.59
C SER A 346 -27.21 -9.69 35.14
N HIS A 347 -27.19 -8.72 34.21
CA HIS A 347 -28.38 -8.00 33.74
C HIS A 347 -29.39 -8.93 33.04
N ALA A 348 -30.53 -9.18 33.69
CA ALA A 348 -31.58 -10.04 33.17
C ALA A 348 -32.97 -9.65 33.70
N ILE A 349 -34.00 -10.15 33.01
CA ILE A 349 -35.38 -10.22 33.52
C ILE A 349 -35.83 -11.67 33.52
N ALA A 350 -36.58 -12.07 34.54
CA ALA A 350 -37.15 -13.41 34.67
C ALA A 350 -38.59 -13.32 35.18
N HIS A 351 -39.49 -14.10 34.60
CA HIS A 351 -40.90 -14.14 35.00
C HIS A 351 -41.19 -15.43 35.75
N THR A 352 -42.03 -15.34 36.78
CA THR A 352 -42.61 -16.51 37.46
C THR A 352 -44.13 -16.33 37.45
N PRO A 353 -44.89 -17.22 36.79
CA PRO A 353 -46.34 -17.07 36.64
C PRO A 353 -47.08 -16.97 37.98
N ALA A 354 -47.97 -15.99 38.09
CA ALA A 354 -48.84 -15.83 39.25
C ALA A 354 -49.89 -16.96 39.31
N ALA A 355 -49.91 -17.71 40.41
CA ALA A 355 -50.82 -18.85 40.59
C ALA A 355 -52.30 -18.43 40.69
N THR A 356 -52.59 -17.21 41.15
CA THR A 356 -53.94 -16.61 41.15
C THR A 356 -53.86 -15.10 40.90
N GLY A 357 -54.96 -14.49 40.46
CA GLY A 357 -55.06 -13.04 40.24
C GLY A 357 -54.91 -12.60 38.78
N LEU A 358 -54.54 -11.33 38.60
CA LEU A 358 -54.23 -10.69 37.29
C LEU A 358 -52.83 -10.06 37.25
N GLU A 359 -52.23 -9.80 38.41
CA GLU A 359 -50.92 -9.15 38.53
C GLU A 359 -49.79 -10.20 38.44
N GLU A 360 -49.01 -10.13 37.36
CA GLU A 360 -47.84 -10.97 37.11
C GLU A 360 -46.58 -10.29 37.63
N ARG A 361 -45.63 -11.07 38.15
CA ARG A 361 -44.36 -10.56 38.72
C ARG A 361 -43.16 -10.90 37.84
N VAL A 362 -42.52 -9.89 37.28
CA VAL A 362 -41.27 -10.02 36.51
C VAL A 362 -40.11 -9.51 37.35
N THR A 363 -39.29 -10.44 37.85
CA THR A 363 -38.10 -10.15 38.65
C THR A 363 -37.01 -9.58 37.74
N VAL A 364 -36.36 -8.51 38.22
CA VAL A 364 -35.19 -7.89 37.59
C VAL A 364 -33.94 -8.38 38.32
N THR A 365 -32.90 -8.73 37.57
CA THR A 365 -31.57 -9.07 38.09
C THR A 365 -30.55 -8.09 37.52
N GLY A 366 -29.76 -7.46 38.39
CA GLY A 366 -28.81 -6.40 38.04
C GLY A 366 -28.56 -5.44 39.21
N PRO A 367 -27.74 -4.40 39.03
CA PRO A 367 -27.52 -3.35 40.02
C PRO A 367 -28.79 -2.50 40.24
N ALA A 368 -28.82 -1.73 41.32
CA ALA A 368 -29.89 -0.77 41.62
C ALA A 368 -29.86 0.45 40.68
N GLY A 369 -30.94 1.23 40.67
CA GLY A 369 -31.06 2.46 39.87
C GLY A 369 -31.65 2.28 38.46
N TRP A 370 -32.19 1.09 38.15
CA TRP A 370 -32.94 0.89 36.91
C TRP A 370 -34.29 1.61 36.92
N THR A 371 -34.76 1.91 35.71
CA THR A 371 -36.13 2.34 35.43
C THR A 371 -36.81 1.29 34.55
N ALA A 372 -38.14 1.19 34.62
CA ALA A 372 -38.88 0.25 33.79
C ALA A 372 -40.19 0.84 33.24
N LYS A 373 -40.61 0.30 32.09
CA LYS A 373 -41.87 0.62 31.43
C LYS A 373 -42.69 -0.62 31.13
N VAL A 374 -44.00 -0.45 31.08
CA VAL A 374 -44.99 -1.40 30.55
C VAL A 374 -45.81 -0.66 29.48
N ASP A 375 -45.78 -1.15 28.23
CA ASP A 375 -46.39 -0.49 27.06
C ASP A 375 -46.05 1.01 26.98
N ASP A 376 -44.74 1.30 27.03
CA ASP A 376 -44.10 2.63 27.06
C ASP A 376 -44.47 3.56 28.24
N LYS A 377 -45.37 3.15 29.14
CA LYS A 377 -45.72 3.89 30.36
C LYS A 377 -44.85 3.45 31.54
N PRO A 378 -44.56 4.32 32.53
CA PRO A 378 -43.81 3.93 33.73
C PRO A 378 -44.43 2.72 34.44
N ALA A 379 -43.60 1.74 34.78
CA ALA A 379 -44.05 0.49 35.37
C ALA A 379 -44.34 0.61 36.89
N LYS A 380 -45.26 -0.22 37.39
CA LYS A 380 -45.43 -0.45 38.84
C LYS A 380 -44.31 -1.36 39.33
N VAL A 381 -43.58 -0.95 40.35
CA VAL A 381 -42.40 -1.67 40.89
C VAL A 381 -42.63 -2.05 42.35
N ASP A 382 -42.23 -3.26 42.72
CA ASP A 382 -42.20 -3.77 44.09
C ASP A 382 -40.87 -4.51 44.35
N GLY A 383 -40.03 -3.90 45.20
CA GLY A 383 -38.65 -4.35 45.41
C GLY A 383 -37.87 -4.39 44.10
N ASN A 384 -37.21 -5.52 43.82
CA ASN A 384 -36.49 -5.76 42.57
C ASN A 384 -37.35 -6.46 41.50
N ALA A 385 -38.64 -6.15 41.43
CA ALA A 385 -39.57 -6.75 40.48
C ALA A 385 -40.60 -5.76 39.95
N ILE A 386 -41.08 -6.02 38.74
CA ILE A 386 -42.10 -5.26 38.04
C ILE A 386 -43.43 -6.01 38.16
N LEU A 387 -44.48 -5.28 38.52
CA LEU A 387 -45.85 -5.77 38.66
C LEU A 387 -46.66 -5.39 37.42
N VAL A 388 -47.19 -6.39 36.71
CA VAL A 388 -47.84 -6.22 35.41
C VAL A 388 -49.24 -6.81 35.46
N GLU A 389 -50.28 -5.97 35.40
CA GLU A 389 -51.65 -6.47 35.27
C GLU A 389 -51.91 -6.99 33.85
N LEU A 390 -52.14 -8.30 33.75
CA LEU A 390 -52.19 -9.04 32.49
C LEU A 390 -53.46 -9.91 32.41
N PRO A 391 -54.56 -9.37 31.83
CA PRO A 391 -55.79 -10.13 31.59
C PRO A 391 -55.60 -11.25 30.55
N ALA A 392 -56.65 -12.04 30.34
CA ALA A 392 -56.66 -13.09 29.32
C ALA A 392 -56.52 -12.48 27.91
N ASP A 393 -55.80 -13.18 27.03
CA ASP A 393 -55.45 -12.74 25.67
C ASP A 393 -54.71 -11.38 25.58
N ALA A 394 -54.07 -10.95 26.68
CA ALA A 394 -53.29 -9.72 26.72
C ALA A 394 -51.80 -9.98 26.46
N LYS A 395 -51.16 -9.01 25.81
CA LYS A 395 -49.71 -8.92 25.65
C LYS A 395 -49.24 -7.56 26.15
N ARG A 396 -48.09 -7.54 26.83
CA ARG A 396 -47.43 -6.32 27.33
C ARG A 396 -45.97 -6.31 26.89
N GLN A 397 -45.47 -5.14 26.50
CA GLN A 397 -44.04 -4.90 26.31
C GLN A 397 -43.44 -4.38 27.61
N ILE A 398 -42.39 -5.03 28.07
CA ILE A 398 -41.62 -4.65 29.24
C ILE A 398 -40.25 -4.17 28.77
N GLU A 399 -39.86 -2.96 29.18
CA GLU A 399 -38.52 -2.42 28.98
C GLU A 399 -37.92 -2.12 30.36
N VAL A 400 -36.69 -2.55 30.60
CA VAL A 400 -35.89 -2.22 31.79
C VAL A 400 -34.59 -1.57 31.32
N ARG A 401 -34.30 -0.38 31.86
CA ARG A 401 -33.18 0.48 31.46
C ARG A 401 -32.36 0.88 32.68
N TRP A 402 -31.09 0.52 32.69
CA TRP A 402 -30.09 1.01 33.63
C TRP A 402 -29.36 2.19 32.99
N PRO A 403 -29.53 3.43 33.49
CA PRO A 403 -28.91 4.62 32.90
C PRO A 403 -27.39 4.62 33.08
N ALA A 404 -26.67 5.22 32.14
CA ALA A 404 -25.22 5.40 32.26
C ALA A 404 -24.85 6.35 33.40
N SER A 405 -23.83 6.00 34.18
CA SER A 405 -23.35 6.79 35.33
C SER A 405 -22.12 7.63 34.98
N THR A 406 -21.99 8.83 35.56
CA THR A 406 -20.82 9.72 35.36
C THR A 406 -20.45 10.51 36.63
N PRO A 407 -19.15 10.77 36.91
CA PRO A 407 -18.69 11.55 38.06
C PRO A 407 -18.67 13.08 37.85
N THR A 408 -18.65 13.82 38.97
CA THR A 408 -18.56 15.29 39.03
C THR A 408 -17.10 15.78 39.10
N PRO A 409 -16.72 16.88 38.42
CA PRO A 409 -15.31 17.32 38.31
C PRO A 409 -14.82 18.30 39.42
N THR A 410 -13.49 18.40 39.55
CA THR A 410 -12.74 19.26 40.49
C THR A 410 -11.59 19.97 39.71
N PRO A 411 -11.22 21.23 39.99
CA PRO A 411 -10.29 22.02 39.16
C PRO A 411 -8.80 21.60 39.23
N PRO A 412 -7.94 22.05 38.29
CA PRO A 412 -6.69 21.35 37.93
C PRO A 412 -5.37 21.94 38.47
N THR A 413 -4.31 21.13 38.34
CA THR A 413 -2.88 21.45 38.53
C THR A 413 -2.10 20.93 37.29
N PRO A 414 -1.08 21.63 36.75
CA PRO A 414 -0.45 21.25 35.48
C PRO A 414 0.55 20.09 35.56
N THR A 415 0.70 19.31 34.47
CA THR A 415 1.63 18.19 34.29
C THR A 415 1.86 18.00 32.76
N PRO A 416 3.06 17.59 32.27
CA PRO A 416 3.48 17.84 30.87
C PRO A 416 3.01 16.81 29.82
N LEU A 417 3.38 17.07 28.55
CA LEU A 417 3.02 16.31 27.33
C LEU A 417 3.32 14.81 27.42
N ALA A 418 2.46 13.99 26.82
CA ALA A 418 2.56 12.54 26.81
C ALA A 418 3.14 11.98 25.49
N THR A 419 4.05 11.01 25.60
CA THR A 419 4.66 10.27 24.48
C THR A 419 3.71 9.17 23.97
N PRO A 420 3.60 8.93 22.65
CA PRO A 420 2.80 7.81 22.12
C PRO A 420 3.37 6.45 22.55
N ALA A 421 2.50 5.50 22.89
CA ALA A 421 2.92 4.16 23.31
C ALA A 421 3.32 3.27 22.11
N THR A 422 4.34 2.46 22.32
CA THR A 422 4.95 1.57 21.32
C THR A 422 4.82 0.11 21.74
N THR A 423 4.44 -0.77 20.83
CA THR A 423 4.47 -2.23 21.07
C THR A 423 5.82 -2.81 20.68
N THR A 424 6.32 -3.78 21.42
CA THR A 424 7.54 -4.52 21.05
C THR A 424 7.18 -5.65 20.08
N GLU A 425 7.79 -5.66 18.89
CA GLU A 425 7.78 -6.80 17.96
C GLU A 425 9.19 -7.38 17.82
N THR A 426 9.28 -8.64 17.38
CA THR A 426 10.56 -9.30 17.04
C THR A 426 10.52 -9.82 15.61
N PHE A 427 11.48 -9.40 14.79
CA PHE A 427 11.75 -10.02 13.50
C PHE A 427 12.72 -11.19 13.67
N LEU A 428 12.42 -12.32 13.03
CA LEU A 428 13.21 -13.54 13.04
C LEU A 428 13.95 -13.66 11.70
N LEU A 429 15.26 -13.46 11.72
CA LEU A 429 16.14 -13.60 10.55
C LEU A 429 16.80 -14.98 10.60
N PHE A 430 16.33 -15.93 9.80
CA PHE A 430 16.77 -17.35 9.87
C PHE A 430 17.95 -17.66 8.95
N PHE A 431 18.58 -18.83 9.15
CA PHE A 431 19.76 -19.29 8.41
C PHE A 431 19.73 -20.83 8.24
N ASP A 432 20.41 -21.33 7.21
CA ASP A 432 20.78 -22.74 7.09
C ASP A 432 21.84 -23.12 8.17
N LYS A 433 21.96 -24.41 8.49
CA LYS A 433 22.72 -24.98 9.62
C LYS A 433 24.09 -24.33 9.87
N ASP A 434 24.98 -24.42 8.89
CA ASP A 434 26.36 -23.91 8.95
C ASP A 434 26.54 -22.57 8.20
N LYS A 435 25.45 -21.80 8.03
CA LYS A 435 25.46 -20.52 7.32
C LYS A 435 25.23 -19.30 8.25
N PRO A 436 25.90 -18.15 8.01
CA PRO A 436 27.05 -17.97 7.13
C PRO A 436 28.26 -18.83 7.59
N ALA A 437 29.10 -19.25 6.65
CA ALA A 437 30.23 -20.13 6.96
C ALA A 437 31.28 -19.40 7.81
N VAL A 438 31.70 -20.02 8.92
CA VAL A 438 32.59 -19.41 9.93
C VAL A 438 33.91 -18.96 9.32
N THR A 439 34.02 -17.65 9.07
CA THR A 439 35.17 -17.00 8.44
C THR A 439 35.91 -16.12 9.46
N PRO A 440 37.25 -16.15 9.57
CA PRO A 440 38.00 -15.20 10.40
C PRO A 440 37.78 -13.75 9.95
N GLY A 441 37.72 -12.80 10.90
CA GLY A 441 37.55 -11.37 10.59
C GLY A 441 36.19 -10.97 10.01
N PHE A 442 35.19 -11.85 10.03
CA PHE A 442 33.85 -11.56 9.50
C PHE A 442 33.18 -10.40 10.26
N SER A 443 32.87 -9.32 9.54
CA SER A 443 32.25 -8.09 10.03
C SER A 443 30.94 -7.80 9.27
N PRO A 444 30.13 -6.79 9.69
CA PRO A 444 28.99 -6.32 8.91
C PRO A 444 29.38 -5.76 7.52
N THR A 445 30.63 -5.34 7.33
CA THR A 445 31.19 -4.84 6.06
C THR A 445 31.83 -5.93 5.21
N HIS A 446 31.91 -7.18 5.70
CA HIS A 446 32.53 -8.29 4.96
C HIS A 446 31.70 -8.65 3.71
N PRO A 447 32.31 -8.96 2.54
CA PRO A 447 31.57 -9.18 1.29
C PRO A 447 30.47 -10.25 1.38
N MET A 448 30.67 -11.31 2.18
CA MET A 448 29.61 -12.30 2.42
C MET A 448 28.44 -11.69 3.21
N ALA A 449 28.69 -10.85 4.24
CA ALA A 449 27.61 -10.17 4.97
C ALA A 449 26.83 -9.20 4.08
N LEU A 450 27.52 -8.44 3.22
CA LEU A 450 26.92 -7.57 2.22
C LEU A 450 26.07 -8.36 1.20
N SER A 451 26.49 -9.58 0.84
CA SER A 451 25.71 -10.48 -0.02
C SER A 451 24.39 -10.94 0.62
N TYR A 452 24.37 -11.23 1.93
CA TYR A 452 23.08 -11.44 2.65
C TYR A 452 22.25 -10.14 2.69
N ALA A 453 22.88 -8.99 2.95
CA ALA A 453 22.23 -7.68 2.98
C ALA A 453 21.73 -7.15 1.62
N GLY A 454 22.02 -7.88 0.53
CA GLY A 454 21.46 -7.69 -0.81
C GLY A 454 20.65 -8.90 -1.31
N ASN A 455 20.27 -9.83 -0.42
CA ASN A 455 19.59 -11.09 -0.75
C ASN A 455 20.30 -11.95 -1.82
N GLY A 456 21.59 -11.72 -2.09
CA GLY A 456 22.41 -12.43 -3.08
C GLY A 456 22.98 -13.77 -2.59
N ALA A 457 23.15 -13.94 -1.27
CA ALA A 457 23.74 -15.15 -0.70
C ALA A 457 22.97 -16.44 -1.05
N ASP A 458 23.66 -17.57 -1.25
CA ASP A 458 23.02 -18.88 -1.17
C ASP A 458 22.74 -19.21 0.30
N ASP A 459 21.54 -18.88 0.77
CA ASP A 459 20.91 -19.43 1.96
C ASP A 459 19.40 -19.44 1.69
N LYS A 460 18.81 -20.64 1.70
CA LYS A 460 17.40 -20.82 1.29
C LYS A 460 16.47 -20.43 2.43
N ARG A 461 16.86 -20.75 3.65
CA ARG A 461 16.08 -20.50 4.86
C ARG A 461 16.11 -19.01 5.25
N PHE A 462 17.22 -18.31 5.01
CA PHE A 462 17.32 -16.86 5.13
C PHE A 462 16.28 -16.13 4.27
N LYS A 463 16.15 -16.50 3.00
CA LYS A 463 15.19 -15.85 2.10
C LYS A 463 13.74 -16.26 2.42
N ALA A 464 13.48 -17.57 2.52
CA ALA A 464 12.12 -18.11 2.55
C ALA A 464 11.47 -18.23 3.94
N ALA A 465 12.23 -18.25 5.04
CA ALA A 465 11.68 -18.44 6.39
C ALA A 465 11.70 -17.18 7.28
N SER A 466 12.50 -16.16 6.92
CA SER A 466 12.62 -14.92 7.69
C SER A 466 11.31 -14.12 7.71
N ARG A 467 10.86 -13.74 8.91
CA ARG A 467 9.50 -13.22 9.17
C ARG A 467 9.43 -12.52 10.52
N VAL A 468 8.43 -11.67 10.73
CA VAL A 468 8.07 -11.22 12.09
C VAL A 468 7.50 -12.41 12.88
N ASP A 469 7.82 -12.50 14.16
CA ASP A 469 7.36 -13.58 15.03
C ASP A 469 5.81 -13.63 15.10
N GLY A 470 5.26 -14.84 15.20
CA GLY A 470 3.82 -15.09 15.11
C GLY A 470 3.15 -14.79 13.75
N LYS A 471 3.84 -14.22 12.75
CA LYS A 471 3.30 -14.04 11.39
C LYS A 471 3.54 -15.28 10.51
N PRO A 472 2.72 -15.51 9.46
CA PRO A 472 2.95 -16.58 8.49
C PRO A 472 4.24 -16.37 7.69
N MET A 473 4.67 -17.45 7.01
CA MET A 473 5.74 -17.42 6.01
C MET A 473 5.42 -16.45 4.85
N PRO A 474 6.44 -15.87 4.19
CA PRO A 474 6.25 -15.01 3.03
C PRO A 474 5.46 -15.70 1.90
N GLN A 475 4.50 -14.97 1.32
CA GLN A 475 3.76 -15.41 0.13
C GLN A 475 4.50 -15.04 -1.18
N PRO A 476 4.20 -15.69 -2.32
CA PRO A 476 4.77 -15.31 -3.61
C PRO A 476 4.49 -13.82 -3.93
N GLY A 477 5.53 -13.07 -4.27
CA GLY A 477 5.48 -11.63 -4.52
C GLY A 477 5.71 -10.74 -3.28
N GLU A 478 5.75 -11.29 -2.07
CA GLU A 478 6.15 -10.53 -0.89
C GLU A 478 7.69 -10.41 -0.76
N PRO A 479 8.21 -9.36 -0.09
CA PRO A 479 9.63 -9.26 0.25
C PRO A 479 10.14 -10.47 1.06
N LEU A 480 11.38 -10.88 0.76
CA LEU A 480 12.08 -12.03 1.35
C LEU A 480 13.32 -11.58 2.14
N GLY A 481 13.81 -12.41 3.06
CA GLY A 481 15.10 -12.23 3.74
C GLY A 481 15.40 -10.80 4.24
N ALA A 482 16.50 -10.22 3.76
CA ALA A 482 16.93 -8.87 4.12
C ALA A 482 15.95 -7.76 3.69
N ASP A 483 15.23 -7.95 2.58
CA ASP A 483 14.27 -6.97 2.08
C ASP A 483 13.00 -6.95 2.95
N ARG A 484 12.58 -8.13 3.44
CA ARG A 484 11.48 -8.26 4.42
C ARG A 484 11.84 -7.66 5.77
N LEU A 485 13.09 -7.83 6.20
CA LEU A 485 13.61 -7.15 7.40
C LEU A 485 13.52 -5.63 7.23
N ARG A 486 14.04 -5.07 6.13
CA ARG A 486 13.98 -3.62 5.87
C ARG A 486 12.55 -3.10 5.77
N ALA A 487 11.63 -3.82 5.13
CA ALA A 487 10.21 -3.49 5.11
C ALA A 487 9.56 -3.47 6.51
N TRP A 488 10.02 -4.29 7.45
CA TRP A 488 9.60 -4.24 8.85
C TRP A 488 10.23 -3.08 9.63
N LEU A 489 11.50 -2.71 9.35
CA LEU A 489 12.13 -1.53 9.97
C LEU A 489 11.33 -0.24 9.71
N GLU A 490 10.67 -0.14 8.55
CA GLU A 490 9.79 1.00 8.23
C GLU A 490 8.59 1.14 9.18
N THR A 491 8.19 0.07 9.86
CA THR A 491 7.08 0.07 10.85
C THR A 491 7.53 0.48 12.26
N LEU A 492 8.84 0.62 12.49
CA LEU A 492 9.38 0.99 13.80
C LEU A 492 9.13 2.48 14.11
N ALA A 493 8.79 2.74 15.38
CA ALA A 493 8.64 4.09 15.92
C ALA A 493 9.97 4.85 15.94
N SER A 494 9.92 6.16 15.74
CA SER A 494 11.10 7.04 15.81
C SER A 494 11.49 7.36 17.26
N PRO A 495 12.80 7.39 17.61
CA PRO A 495 13.92 6.93 16.79
C PRO A 495 13.90 5.40 16.64
N ARG A 496 14.14 4.90 15.42
CA ARG A 496 14.06 3.47 15.10
C ARG A 496 15.21 2.73 15.79
N THR A 497 14.93 2.04 16.89
CA THR A 497 15.93 1.29 17.66
C THR A 497 15.62 -0.20 17.70
N VAL A 498 16.65 -1.04 17.53
CA VAL A 498 16.57 -2.50 17.60
C VAL A 498 17.63 -3.10 18.52
N ASN A 499 17.35 -4.29 19.05
CA ASN A 499 18.28 -5.14 19.78
C ASN A 499 18.43 -6.48 19.04
N LEU A 500 19.65 -7.02 18.95
CA LEU A 500 19.96 -8.22 18.15
C LEU A 500 20.43 -9.37 19.05
N GLU A 501 19.73 -10.50 19.06
CA GLU A 501 20.23 -11.73 19.71
C GLU A 501 20.37 -12.88 18.71
N GLY A 502 21.61 -13.28 18.44
CA GLY A 502 21.95 -14.37 17.52
C GLY A 502 22.12 -15.72 18.21
N PHE A 503 21.64 -16.76 17.55
CA PHE A 503 21.61 -18.14 18.06
C PHE A 503 22.21 -19.15 17.07
N ALA A 504 22.54 -20.31 17.62
CA ALA A 504 22.80 -21.54 16.88
C ALA A 504 21.99 -22.69 17.49
N SER A 505 21.68 -23.69 16.67
CA SER A 505 21.05 -24.94 17.09
C SER A 505 22.06 -25.83 17.81
N PHE A 506 21.60 -26.60 18.81
CA PHE A 506 22.44 -27.57 19.49
C PHE A 506 22.44 -28.89 18.71
N GLU A 507 23.46 -29.08 17.87
CA GLU A 507 23.55 -30.24 16.98
C GLU A 507 24.07 -31.48 17.73
N ARG A 508 23.34 -32.61 17.66
CA ARG A 508 23.78 -33.88 18.25
C ARG A 508 24.53 -34.75 17.25
N PHE A 509 25.53 -35.45 17.75
CA PHE A 509 26.33 -36.41 17.00
C PHE A 509 26.48 -37.72 17.79
N PRO A 510 26.54 -38.89 17.12
CA PRO A 510 26.93 -40.13 17.77
C PRO A 510 28.33 -40.02 18.40
N PRO A 511 28.64 -40.79 19.47
CA PRO A 511 29.96 -40.80 20.08
C PRO A 511 31.08 -41.03 19.05
N GLY A 512 32.09 -40.16 19.05
CA GLY A 512 33.20 -40.22 18.08
C GLY A 512 32.84 -39.84 16.64
N LYS A 513 31.69 -39.21 16.39
CA LYS A 513 31.22 -38.80 15.04
C LYS A 513 30.93 -37.30 14.89
N ASP A 514 31.26 -36.49 15.89
CA ASP A 514 31.23 -35.03 15.77
C ASP A 514 32.40 -34.56 14.87
N PRO A 515 32.17 -33.80 13.78
CA PRO A 515 33.23 -33.33 12.87
C PRO A 515 34.20 -32.31 13.51
N LEU A 516 33.97 -31.90 14.76
CA LEU A 516 34.83 -31.00 15.54
C LEU A 516 35.59 -31.71 16.68
N GLN A 517 35.57 -33.06 16.71
CA GLN A 517 36.31 -33.86 17.70
C GLN A 517 37.83 -33.62 17.63
N PRO A 518 38.56 -33.76 18.76
CA PRO A 518 38.10 -34.35 20.03
C PRO A 518 37.39 -33.38 21.00
N GLU A 519 37.48 -32.07 20.80
CA GLU A 519 37.19 -31.09 21.86
C GLU A 519 35.74 -30.57 21.91
N PRO A 520 34.99 -30.77 23.02
CA PRO A 520 33.68 -30.12 23.22
C PRO A 520 33.76 -28.59 23.19
N VAL A 521 34.93 -28.03 23.55
CA VAL A 521 35.21 -26.58 23.49
C VAL A 521 35.17 -26.07 22.05
N ALA A 522 35.63 -26.86 21.07
CA ALA A 522 35.62 -26.49 19.65
C ALA A 522 34.18 -26.32 19.12
N ARG A 523 33.24 -27.15 19.59
CA ARG A 523 31.81 -27.02 19.30
C ARG A 523 31.23 -25.72 19.88
N VAL A 524 31.43 -25.46 21.18
CA VAL A 524 30.96 -24.23 21.82
C VAL A 524 31.54 -22.99 21.12
N ALA A 525 32.83 -22.98 20.81
CA ALA A 525 33.49 -21.88 20.10
C ALA A 525 32.95 -21.69 18.67
N ARG A 526 32.71 -22.77 17.91
CA ARG A 526 32.11 -22.71 16.56
C ARG A 526 30.68 -22.20 16.58
N ASP A 527 29.84 -22.69 17.49
CA ASP A 527 28.44 -22.29 17.55
C ASP A 527 28.30 -20.84 18.05
N ARG A 528 29.20 -20.40 18.94
CA ARG A 528 29.37 -18.98 19.31
C ARG A 528 29.76 -18.15 18.08
N SER A 529 30.74 -18.60 17.30
CA SER A 529 31.21 -17.92 16.09
C SER A 529 30.11 -17.82 15.02
N LEU A 530 29.33 -18.88 14.79
CA LEU A 530 28.14 -18.86 13.92
C LEU A 530 27.16 -17.78 14.38
N SER A 531 26.83 -17.73 15.67
CA SER A 531 25.89 -16.71 16.19
C SER A 531 26.44 -15.28 16.06
N GLN A 532 27.75 -15.05 16.21
CA GLN A 532 28.38 -13.74 15.96
C GLN A 532 28.27 -13.33 14.49
N GLN A 533 28.52 -14.25 13.56
CA GLN A 533 28.48 -13.93 12.12
C GLN A 533 27.04 -13.74 11.62
N ARG A 534 26.06 -14.42 12.21
CA ARG A 534 24.63 -14.15 12.01
C ARG A 534 24.23 -12.75 12.50
N VAL A 535 24.70 -12.30 13.67
CA VAL A 535 24.52 -10.92 14.16
C VAL A 535 25.17 -9.90 13.22
N ALA A 536 26.37 -10.17 12.70
CA ALA A 536 27.02 -9.31 11.71
C ALA A 536 26.24 -9.23 10.39
N VAL A 537 25.65 -10.34 9.91
CA VAL A 537 24.70 -10.34 8.79
C VAL A 537 23.46 -9.51 9.10
N ALA A 538 22.89 -9.62 10.30
CA ALA A 538 21.74 -8.81 10.70
C ALA A 538 22.09 -7.32 10.66
N ARG A 539 23.20 -6.90 11.28
CA ARG A 539 23.72 -5.51 11.23
C ARG A 539 23.90 -5.01 9.79
N ALA A 540 24.49 -5.82 8.90
CA ALA A 540 24.64 -5.49 7.49
C ALA A 540 23.28 -5.29 6.80
N SER A 541 22.32 -6.17 7.09
CA SER A 541 20.98 -6.19 6.49
C SER A 541 20.10 -5.01 6.93
N LEU A 542 20.40 -4.36 8.07
CA LEU A 542 19.70 -3.13 8.48
C LEU A 542 19.97 -1.95 7.54
N ARG A 543 21.15 -1.89 6.90
CA ARG A 543 21.61 -0.76 6.05
C ARG A 543 21.36 0.64 6.66
N GLY A 544 21.54 0.78 7.97
CA GLY A 544 21.30 2.02 8.72
C GLY A 544 19.84 2.33 9.07
N GLY A 545 18.86 1.55 8.59
CA GLY A 545 17.43 1.81 8.81
C GLY A 545 16.93 1.68 10.26
N ALA A 546 17.78 1.24 11.19
CA ALA A 546 17.56 1.32 12.64
C ALA A 546 18.90 1.33 13.40
N LEU A 547 18.94 2.07 14.51
CA LEU A 547 20.06 2.11 15.46
C LEU A 547 20.06 0.84 16.32
N VAL A 548 21.18 0.13 16.37
CA VAL A 548 21.35 -1.05 17.23
C VAL A 548 21.73 -0.62 18.65
N GLN A 549 20.80 -0.77 19.60
CA GLN A 549 21.02 -0.44 21.01
C GLN A 549 21.88 -1.48 21.73
N SER A 550 21.71 -2.76 21.40
CA SER A 550 22.58 -3.84 21.88
C SER A 550 22.60 -5.00 20.89
N ASP A 551 23.70 -5.75 20.89
CA ASP A 551 23.77 -7.05 20.25
C ASP A 551 24.47 -8.10 21.10
N LYS A 552 24.05 -9.35 20.92
CA LYS A 552 24.48 -10.49 21.71
C LYS A 552 24.53 -11.74 20.84
N ALA A 553 25.65 -12.45 20.92
CA ALA A 553 25.82 -13.76 20.30
C ALA A 553 25.75 -14.84 21.39
N THR A 554 24.71 -15.67 21.36
CA THR A 554 24.37 -16.63 22.43
C THR A 554 24.79 -18.07 22.11
N GLY A 555 25.22 -18.36 20.87
CA GLY A 555 25.58 -19.71 20.46
C GLY A 555 24.44 -20.71 20.64
N HIS A 556 24.75 -21.94 21.05
CA HIS A 556 23.76 -23.00 21.28
C HIS A 556 23.17 -23.04 22.70
N ASP A 557 23.56 -22.11 23.58
CA ASP A 557 23.32 -22.19 25.03
C ASP A 557 21.83 -22.36 25.37
N GLN A 558 20.95 -21.60 24.72
CA GLN A 558 19.50 -21.65 24.98
C GLN A 558 18.82 -22.90 24.39
N ALA A 559 19.22 -23.34 23.18
CA ALA A 559 18.71 -24.58 22.57
C ALA A 559 19.04 -25.81 23.42
N LYS A 560 20.29 -25.87 23.90
CA LYS A 560 20.78 -26.91 24.80
C LYS A 560 20.07 -26.90 26.16
N ALA A 561 19.79 -25.72 26.72
CA ALA A 561 19.05 -25.58 27.97
C ALA A 561 17.57 -26.03 27.87
N LEU A 562 16.97 -25.94 26.68
CA LEU A 562 15.60 -26.37 26.41
C LEU A 562 15.48 -27.82 25.89
N GLY A 563 16.61 -28.51 25.66
CA GLY A 563 16.63 -29.88 25.14
C GLY A 563 16.21 -30.02 23.67
N THR A 564 16.19 -28.92 22.92
CA THR A 564 15.82 -28.90 21.49
C THR A 564 17.04 -29.24 20.63
N ASP A 565 17.41 -30.52 20.62
CA ASP A 565 18.49 -31.05 19.78
C ASP A 565 18.15 -30.90 18.28
N ASP A 566 19.12 -30.54 17.45
CA ASP A 566 19.06 -30.41 15.97
C ASP A 566 18.00 -29.43 15.39
N ASP A 567 17.19 -28.80 16.24
CA ASP A 567 16.06 -27.92 15.90
C ASP A 567 16.48 -26.70 15.06
N PRO A 568 15.96 -26.54 13.83
CA PRO A 568 16.33 -25.46 12.94
C PRO A 568 15.84 -24.08 13.37
N GLU A 569 14.82 -23.93 14.23
CA GLU A 569 14.31 -22.61 14.64
C GLU A 569 15.33 -21.84 15.51
N TRP A 570 16.35 -22.51 16.06
CA TRP A 570 17.50 -21.88 16.74
C TRP A 570 18.59 -21.35 15.79
N ARG A 571 18.44 -21.54 14.48
CA ARG A 571 19.36 -20.99 13.45
C ARG A 571 18.88 -19.60 13.05
N VAL A 572 18.92 -18.65 13.98
CA VAL A 572 18.17 -17.38 13.88
C VAL A 572 18.91 -16.20 14.54
N VAL A 573 18.64 -14.98 14.09
CA VAL A 573 18.78 -13.75 14.89
C VAL A 573 17.40 -13.21 15.21
N ARG A 574 17.12 -12.99 16.50
CA ARG A 574 15.96 -12.24 16.98
C ARG A 574 16.32 -10.77 16.96
N ILE A 575 15.56 -9.98 16.20
CA ILE A 575 15.73 -8.54 16.00
C ILE A 575 14.51 -7.88 16.63
N THR A 576 14.66 -7.40 17.86
CA THR A 576 13.54 -6.89 18.66
C THR A 576 13.52 -5.37 18.63
N GLY A 577 12.38 -4.80 18.20
CA GLY A 577 12.20 -3.38 17.95
C GLY A 577 10.82 -2.89 18.42
N LYS A 578 10.67 -1.57 18.54
CA LYS A 578 9.42 -0.92 18.94
C LYS A 578 8.65 -0.42 17.72
N VAL A 579 7.48 -0.98 17.44
CA VAL A 579 6.55 -0.47 16.41
C VAL A 579 5.69 0.66 16.97
N ALA A 580 5.33 1.63 16.12
CA ALA A 580 4.42 2.70 16.48
C ALA A 580 3.00 2.12 16.63
N GLY A 581 2.39 2.26 17.82
CA GLY A 581 1.03 1.81 18.04
C GLY A 581 0.02 2.65 17.26
N THR A 582 -0.92 2.01 16.56
CA THR A 582 -2.07 2.68 15.93
C THR A 582 -3.04 3.20 16.99
N THR A 583 -2.72 4.36 17.57
CA THR A 583 -3.45 5.09 18.62
C THR A 583 -3.69 4.27 19.89
N PRO A 584 -2.83 4.42 20.92
CA PRO A 584 -3.21 4.03 22.27
C PRO A 584 -4.43 4.86 22.71
N PRO A 585 -5.38 4.30 23.47
CA PRO A 585 -6.35 5.13 24.20
C PRO A 585 -5.59 6.10 25.13
N PRO A 586 -6.20 7.25 25.50
CA PRO A 586 -5.57 8.21 26.40
C PRO A 586 -5.20 7.56 27.75
N PRO A 587 -4.27 8.15 28.52
CA PRO A 587 -3.95 7.66 29.86
C PRO A 587 -5.24 7.50 30.68
N PRO A 588 -5.35 6.45 31.52
CA PRO A 588 -6.53 6.29 32.35
C PRO A 588 -6.73 7.56 33.18
N PRO A 589 -7.93 8.19 33.14
CA PRO A 589 -8.20 9.32 34.03
C PRO A 589 -8.09 8.83 35.49
N PRO A 590 -7.96 9.75 36.48
CA PRO A 590 -8.11 9.38 37.89
C PRO A 590 -9.38 8.55 38.03
N PRO A 591 -9.27 7.34 38.61
CA PRO A 591 -9.91 6.12 38.09
C PRO A 591 -11.37 6.37 37.70
N PRO A 592 -11.73 6.20 36.41
CA PRO A 592 -13.01 6.67 35.90
C PRO A 592 -14.14 6.01 36.68
N ALA A 593 -14.82 6.80 37.52
CA ALA A 593 -15.85 6.29 38.41
C ALA A 593 -16.89 5.56 37.57
N GLU A 594 -17.02 4.25 37.81
CA GLU A 594 -17.26 3.24 36.76
C GLU A 594 -18.44 3.61 35.85
N THR A 595 -18.11 4.17 34.67
CA THR A 595 -19.10 4.66 33.71
C THR A 595 -19.70 3.46 32.96
N THR A 596 -20.57 2.74 33.65
CA THR A 596 -21.35 1.64 33.11
C THR A 596 -22.13 2.14 31.88
N PRO A 597 -22.05 1.45 30.72
CA PRO A 597 -22.85 1.81 29.56
C PRO A 597 -24.33 1.58 29.86
N GLU A 598 -25.20 2.34 29.21
CA GLU A 598 -26.65 2.17 29.38
C GLU A 598 -27.07 0.77 28.88
N VAL A 599 -27.57 -0.07 29.80
CA VAL A 599 -28.06 -1.42 29.49
C VAL A 599 -29.58 -1.35 29.36
N VAL A 600 -30.09 -1.85 28.23
CA VAL A 600 -31.52 -2.00 27.99
C VAL A 600 -31.87 -3.47 27.80
N VAL A 601 -32.84 -3.96 28.56
CA VAL A 601 -33.42 -5.30 28.42
C VAL A 601 -34.90 -5.17 28.12
N ARG A 602 -35.36 -5.77 27.03
CA ARG A 602 -36.77 -5.79 26.61
C ARG A 602 -37.30 -7.21 26.63
N GLY A 603 -38.60 -7.37 26.85
CA GLY A 603 -39.29 -8.65 26.74
C GLY A 603 -40.81 -8.50 26.57
N ARG A 604 -41.46 -9.53 26.03
CA ARG A 604 -42.90 -9.61 25.80
C ARG A 604 -43.54 -10.54 26.81
N LEU A 605 -44.33 -10.01 27.73
CA LEU A 605 -45.15 -10.82 28.63
C LEU A 605 -46.52 -11.03 27.98
N GLU A 606 -46.88 -12.28 27.68
CA GLU A 606 -48.16 -12.62 27.06
C GLU A 606 -48.90 -13.71 27.83
N ARG A 607 -50.22 -13.57 27.96
CA ARG A 607 -51.12 -14.62 28.46
C ARG A 607 -52.02 -15.04 27.30
N ALA A 608 -52.01 -16.33 26.97
CA ALA A 608 -52.90 -16.86 25.93
C ALA A 608 -54.39 -16.62 26.28
N ALA A 609 -55.24 -16.58 25.25
CA ALA A 609 -56.67 -16.82 25.43
C ALA A 609 -56.91 -18.18 26.14
N MET A 610 -58.02 -18.29 26.88
CA MET A 610 -58.44 -19.59 27.42
C MET A 610 -58.70 -20.58 26.26
N PRO A 611 -58.26 -21.85 26.38
CA PRO A 611 -58.34 -22.79 25.28
C PRO A 611 -59.81 -23.14 24.94
N ALA A 612 -60.20 -22.80 23.71
CA ALA A 612 -61.37 -23.43 23.09
C ALA A 612 -61.09 -24.92 22.83
N LYS A 613 -62.15 -25.74 22.80
CA LYS A 613 -62.05 -27.20 22.64
C LYS A 613 -61.38 -27.57 21.30
N PRO A 614 -60.43 -28.53 21.27
CA PRO A 614 -59.56 -28.75 20.11
C PRO A 614 -60.16 -29.72 19.07
N GLU A 615 -59.73 -29.59 17.82
CA GLU A 615 -59.61 -30.70 16.86
C GLU A 615 -58.45 -30.47 15.87
N LYS A 616 -58.10 -31.49 15.07
CA LYS A 616 -56.87 -31.60 14.27
C LYS A 616 -57.19 -32.23 12.88
N PRO A 617 -56.19 -32.65 12.09
CA PRO A 617 -55.73 -32.06 10.82
C PRO A 617 -56.37 -32.70 9.56
N GLU A 618 -55.99 -32.26 8.35
CA GLU A 618 -54.96 -32.91 7.50
C GLU A 618 -55.06 -32.47 6.02
N GLU A 619 -54.32 -33.13 5.13
CA GLU A 619 -53.85 -32.59 3.84
C GLU A 619 -54.37 -33.42 2.62
N PRO A 620 -53.71 -33.54 1.45
CA PRO A 620 -54.22 -33.01 0.17
C PRO A 620 -54.73 -34.07 -0.83
N LYS A 621 -55.31 -33.62 -1.97
CA LYS A 621 -55.01 -34.20 -3.31
C LYS A 621 -55.52 -33.42 -4.55
N LYS A 622 -54.82 -33.70 -5.67
CA LYS A 622 -55.10 -33.46 -7.11
C LYS A 622 -55.81 -34.71 -7.71
N PRO A 623 -56.25 -34.76 -9.00
CA PRO A 623 -56.42 -33.72 -10.03
C PRO A 623 -57.75 -33.88 -10.85
N ASP A 624 -57.77 -33.31 -12.07
CA ASP A 624 -58.46 -33.76 -13.31
C ASP A 624 -59.78 -33.12 -13.83
N LYS A 625 -59.89 -33.20 -15.17
CA LYS A 625 -60.94 -32.74 -16.12
C LYS A 625 -62.10 -33.77 -16.15
N PRO A 626 -63.33 -33.48 -16.66
CA PRO A 626 -63.54 -33.11 -18.08
C PRO A 626 -64.79 -32.24 -18.43
N GLU A 627 -64.90 -31.95 -19.74
CA GLU A 627 -66.10 -31.85 -20.62
C GLU A 627 -67.30 -30.89 -20.38
N THR A 628 -67.80 -30.39 -21.52
CA THR A 628 -69.05 -29.64 -21.77
C THR A 628 -70.25 -30.59 -21.90
N PRO A 629 -71.52 -30.15 -21.68
CA PRO A 629 -72.42 -30.03 -22.85
C PRO A 629 -73.54 -28.95 -22.80
N GLU A 630 -74.08 -28.66 -24.00
CA GLU A 630 -75.47 -28.29 -24.37
C GLU A 630 -76.24 -27.02 -23.91
N LYS A 631 -76.80 -26.31 -24.93
CA LYS A 631 -78.24 -25.98 -25.23
C LYS A 631 -79.26 -25.82 -24.08
N PRO A 632 -80.30 -24.94 -24.20
CA PRO A 632 -81.33 -25.10 -25.27
C PRO A 632 -82.12 -23.85 -25.79
N SER A 633 -82.86 -24.11 -26.89
CA SER A 633 -84.12 -23.53 -27.44
C SER A 633 -84.68 -22.10 -27.15
N THR A 634 -85.00 -21.38 -28.25
CA THR A 634 -86.36 -21.01 -28.79
C THR A 634 -87.65 -21.24 -27.94
N PRO A 635 -88.86 -20.65 -28.24
CA PRO A 635 -89.38 -20.21 -29.57
C PRO A 635 -90.37 -18.97 -29.63
N ALA A 636 -90.93 -18.78 -30.84
CA ALA A 636 -92.30 -18.29 -31.18
C ALA A 636 -92.59 -16.77 -31.36
N GLY A 637 -93.43 -16.36 -32.33
CA GLY A 637 -94.02 -17.16 -33.44
C GLY A 637 -95.20 -16.52 -34.21
N SER A 638 -95.69 -17.26 -35.23
CA SER A 638 -96.90 -17.02 -36.07
C SER A 638 -96.86 -15.88 -37.11
N ALA A 639 -97.53 -15.95 -38.28
CA ALA A 639 -98.03 -17.08 -39.10
C ALA A 639 -98.45 -16.60 -40.51
N GLY A 640 -98.50 -17.48 -41.53
CA GLY A 640 -99.15 -17.20 -42.84
C GLY A 640 -98.52 -17.86 -44.08
N THR A 641 -99.11 -18.96 -44.56
CA THR A 641 -98.80 -19.70 -45.82
C THR A 641 -99.95 -19.49 -46.86
N PRO A 642 -99.95 -20.00 -48.13
CA PRO A 642 -99.12 -21.10 -48.73
C PRO A 642 -98.63 -21.02 -50.22
N ALA A 643 -97.53 -21.74 -50.50
CA ALA A 643 -97.27 -22.67 -51.64
C ALA A 643 -96.81 -22.26 -53.09
N LEU A 644 -96.17 -23.26 -53.75
CA LEU A 644 -96.00 -23.56 -55.20
C LEU A 644 -94.75 -23.09 -56.03
N VAL A 645 -93.62 -23.78 -55.81
CA VAL A 645 -92.72 -24.49 -56.78
C VAL A 645 -92.51 -23.95 -58.22
N SER A 646 -91.24 -23.68 -58.59
CA SER A 646 -90.52 -24.34 -59.72
C SER A 646 -89.05 -23.86 -59.87
N PHE A 647 -88.19 -24.66 -60.52
CA PHE A 647 -86.76 -24.38 -60.75
C PHE A 647 -86.43 -24.20 -62.25
N ARG A 648 -85.33 -23.48 -62.56
CA ARG A 648 -84.67 -23.50 -63.88
C ARG A 648 -83.16 -23.29 -63.73
N LEU A 649 -82.35 -24.16 -64.34
CA LEU A 649 -80.88 -24.08 -64.31
C LEU A 649 -80.34 -23.35 -65.55
N LYS A 650 -79.22 -22.64 -65.41
CA LYS A 650 -78.43 -22.11 -66.54
C LYS A 650 -76.95 -22.05 -66.15
N ALA A 651 -76.08 -22.60 -66.99
CA ALA A 651 -74.63 -22.59 -66.79
C ALA A 651 -73.93 -21.56 -67.69
N ILE A 652 -72.79 -21.05 -67.24
CA ILE A 652 -71.88 -20.15 -67.97
C ILE A 652 -70.44 -20.61 -67.65
N ALA A 653 -69.57 -20.64 -68.66
CA ALA A 653 -68.15 -20.94 -68.51
C ALA A 653 -67.30 -19.75 -68.98
N THR A 654 -66.08 -19.62 -68.47
CA THR A 654 -65.13 -18.55 -68.82
C THR A 654 -63.71 -19.06 -68.65
N GLU A 655 -62.82 -18.78 -69.61
CA GLU A 655 -61.38 -19.07 -69.51
C GLU A 655 -60.60 -17.74 -69.42
N GLU A 656 -59.62 -17.65 -68.51
CA GLU A 656 -58.67 -16.54 -68.43
C GLU A 656 -57.24 -17.02 -68.75
N ARG A 657 -56.50 -16.20 -69.50
CA ARG A 657 -55.07 -16.41 -69.79
C ARG A 657 -54.24 -15.33 -69.12
N LYS A 658 -53.41 -15.72 -68.15
CA LYS A 658 -52.54 -14.83 -67.36
C LYS A 658 -51.13 -15.43 -67.29
N THR A 659 -50.11 -14.58 -67.36
CA THR A 659 -48.70 -14.97 -67.16
C THR A 659 -48.10 -14.05 -66.11
N LEU A 660 -47.49 -14.64 -65.07
CA LEU A 660 -46.88 -13.90 -63.97
C LEU A 660 -45.36 -13.97 -64.10
N THR A 661 -44.68 -12.82 -63.96
CA THR A 661 -43.22 -12.75 -63.82
C THR A 661 -42.88 -11.99 -62.56
N LEU A 662 -42.37 -12.69 -61.55
CA LEU A 662 -41.82 -12.11 -60.33
C LEU A 662 -40.30 -12.01 -60.45
N ARG A 663 -39.71 -10.93 -59.93
CA ARG A 663 -38.27 -10.83 -59.65
C ARG A 663 -38.08 -10.52 -58.18
N TYR A 664 -37.29 -11.34 -57.50
CA TYR A 664 -36.98 -11.17 -56.08
C TYR A 664 -35.47 -11.00 -55.89
N HIS A 665 -35.09 -9.96 -55.15
CA HIS A 665 -33.71 -9.56 -54.90
C HIS A 665 -33.53 -9.31 -53.40
N ARG A 666 -32.59 -10.00 -52.76
CA ARG A 666 -32.20 -9.80 -51.36
C ARG A 666 -30.68 -9.76 -51.25
N THR A 667 -30.17 -8.69 -50.65
CA THR A 667 -28.76 -8.52 -50.28
C THR A 667 -28.64 -8.42 -48.77
N GLU A 668 -27.56 -8.96 -48.22
CA GLU A 668 -27.28 -8.98 -46.79
C GLU A 668 -25.89 -8.39 -46.53
N ALA A 669 -25.79 -7.50 -45.55
CA ALA A 669 -24.51 -6.97 -45.09
C ALA A 669 -23.89 -7.95 -44.09
N VAL A 670 -22.66 -8.41 -44.37
CA VAL A 670 -21.91 -9.32 -43.50
C VAL A 670 -20.52 -8.75 -43.20
N GLN A 671 -20.12 -8.77 -41.94
CA GLN A 671 -18.76 -8.38 -41.55
C GLN A 671 -17.77 -9.52 -41.85
N ARG A 672 -16.54 -9.17 -42.25
CA ARG A 672 -15.45 -10.11 -42.51
C ARG A 672 -14.13 -9.58 -41.95
N THR A 673 -13.30 -10.49 -41.44
CA THR A 673 -11.91 -10.21 -41.05
C THR A 673 -10.99 -10.21 -42.27
N TYR A 674 -9.97 -9.36 -42.24
CA TYR A 674 -8.85 -9.29 -43.18
C TYR A 674 -7.56 -8.99 -42.41
N ALA A 675 -6.59 -9.91 -42.47
CA ALA A 675 -5.38 -9.85 -41.65
C ALA A 675 -4.10 -9.82 -42.53
N PRO A 676 -3.75 -8.67 -43.14
CA PRO A 676 -2.50 -8.53 -43.87
C PRO A 676 -1.30 -8.53 -42.92
N GLN A 677 -0.22 -9.21 -43.33
CA GLN A 677 1.00 -9.38 -42.54
C GLN A 677 2.24 -9.24 -43.42
N GLY A 678 3.36 -8.81 -42.84
CA GLY A 678 4.65 -8.70 -43.54
C GLY A 678 5.83 -8.52 -42.58
N PHE A 679 7.04 -8.85 -43.07
CA PHE A 679 8.29 -8.76 -42.33
C PHE A 679 9.21 -7.67 -42.90
N PHE A 680 9.89 -6.92 -42.03
CA PHE A 680 10.53 -5.64 -42.35
C PHE A 680 11.88 -5.75 -43.07
N GLY A 681 12.66 -6.81 -42.82
CA GLY A 681 14.04 -6.89 -43.33
C GLY A 681 14.15 -6.80 -44.85
N LEU A 682 13.19 -7.39 -45.56
CA LEU A 682 13.11 -7.34 -47.02
C LEU A 682 12.73 -5.95 -47.56
N LEU A 683 12.20 -5.07 -46.71
CA LEU A 683 11.80 -3.69 -47.04
C LEU A 683 12.90 -2.67 -46.73
N LEU A 684 13.94 -3.04 -45.97
CA LEU A 684 15.13 -2.21 -45.76
C LEU A 684 16.06 -2.18 -46.98
N ALA A 685 15.90 -3.13 -47.92
CA ALA A 685 16.55 -3.09 -49.23
C ALA A 685 16.13 -1.86 -50.07
N ASP A 686 14.97 -1.24 -49.76
CA ASP A 686 14.49 -0.02 -50.39
C ASP A 686 14.93 1.27 -49.63
N LEU A 687 15.89 1.18 -48.69
CA LEU A 687 16.58 2.34 -48.12
C LEU A 687 17.83 2.67 -48.93
N GLU A 688 17.86 3.85 -49.54
CA GLU A 688 18.97 4.29 -50.41
C GLU A 688 20.31 4.46 -49.67
N ASP A 689 20.27 4.72 -48.36
CA ASP A 689 21.44 4.78 -47.49
C ASP A 689 21.05 4.36 -46.07
N PRO A 690 21.26 3.07 -45.70
CA PRO A 690 20.94 2.58 -44.36
C PRO A 690 21.66 3.35 -43.24
N ALA A 691 22.89 3.82 -43.46
CA ALA A 691 23.70 4.41 -42.39
C ALA A 691 23.09 5.69 -41.82
N LYS A 692 22.35 6.47 -42.64
CA LYS A 692 21.60 7.65 -42.17
C LYS A 692 20.51 7.35 -41.13
N HIS A 693 20.12 6.08 -40.98
CA HIS A 693 19.08 5.66 -40.05
C HIS A 693 19.62 5.08 -38.73
N PHE A 694 20.94 4.91 -38.59
CA PHE A 694 21.58 4.34 -37.40
C PHE A 694 22.35 5.43 -36.66
N VAL A 695 21.98 5.67 -35.40
CA VAL A 695 22.61 6.67 -34.52
C VAL A 695 23.29 5.95 -33.35
N GLU A 696 24.59 6.19 -33.16
CA GLU A 696 25.32 5.67 -31.99
C GLU A 696 25.59 6.81 -31.00
N VAL A 697 25.29 6.57 -29.72
CA VAL A 697 25.41 7.55 -28.63
C VAL A 697 26.36 7.01 -27.56
N ASP A 698 27.38 7.79 -27.23
CA ASP A 698 28.23 7.52 -26.07
C ASP A 698 27.69 8.25 -24.84
N LEU A 699 27.40 7.50 -23.77
CA LEU A 699 26.98 8.08 -22.48
C LEU A 699 28.19 8.42 -21.59
N ASP A 700 29.43 8.10 -21.99
CA ASP A 700 30.66 8.50 -21.29
C ASP A 700 31.13 9.93 -21.64
N ASP A 701 30.29 10.72 -22.32
CA ASP A 701 30.53 12.15 -22.52
C ASP A 701 30.62 12.87 -21.16
N PRO A 702 31.59 13.79 -20.94
CA PRO A 702 31.70 14.58 -19.73
C PRO A 702 30.40 15.26 -19.27
N PHE A 703 29.48 15.58 -20.19
CA PHE A 703 28.14 16.10 -19.89
C PHE A 703 27.32 15.19 -18.97
N PHE A 704 27.49 13.87 -19.05
CA PHE A 704 26.76 12.89 -18.23
C PHE A 704 27.53 12.43 -16.98
N ARG A 705 28.77 12.92 -16.78
CA ARG A 705 29.61 12.49 -15.66
C ARG A 705 29.32 13.32 -14.41
N GLU A 706 28.76 12.69 -13.39
CA GLU A 706 28.53 13.31 -12.09
C GLU A 706 29.79 13.32 -11.21
N PHE A 707 29.94 14.43 -10.48
CA PHE A 707 30.87 14.64 -9.38
C PHE A 707 30.05 14.58 -8.09
N GLU A 708 30.27 13.53 -7.29
CA GLU A 708 29.63 13.35 -6.00
C GLU A 708 30.65 13.52 -4.85
N VAL A 709 30.23 14.18 -3.78
CA VAL A 709 30.90 14.17 -2.46
C VAL A 709 29.86 13.82 -1.41
N THR A 710 30.07 12.70 -0.73
CA THR A 710 29.30 12.34 0.47
C THR A 710 29.90 13.06 1.67
N VAL A 711 29.07 13.65 2.54
CA VAL A 711 29.47 14.41 3.73
C VAL A 711 28.83 13.78 4.97
N ASP A 712 29.68 13.29 5.86
CA ASP A 712 29.29 12.71 7.15
C ASP A 712 29.72 13.61 8.31
N ALA A 713 28.88 13.73 9.33
CA ALA A 713 29.11 14.56 10.51
C ALA A 713 28.81 13.75 11.79
N PRO A 714 29.65 12.76 12.16
CA PRO A 714 29.42 11.85 13.28
C PRO A 714 29.72 12.53 14.63
N ILE A 715 28.96 13.59 14.94
CA ILE A 715 29.24 14.52 16.04
C ILE A 715 28.25 14.29 17.19
N ASP A 716 28.80 14.10 18.39
CA ASP A 716 28.05 14.06 19.65
C ASP A 716 27.81 15.50 20.16
N PHE A 717 26.87 16.19 19.49
CA PHE A 717 26.51 17.59 19.74
C PHE A 717 26.33 17.91 21.23
N ALA A 718 25.58 17.06 21.94
CA ALA A 718 25.23 17.26 23.34
C ALA A 718 26.45 17.22 24.27
N ARG A 719 27.37 16.25 24.09
CA ARG A 719 28.56 16.13 24.95
C ARG A 719 29.51 17.32 24.86
N ILE A 720 29.65 17.92 23.66
CA ILE A 720 30.53 19.08 23.43
C ILE A 720 29.80 20.44 23.47
N GLY A 721 28.51 20.47 23.83
CA GLY A 721 27.72 21.71 23.93
C GLY A 721 27.52 22.44 22.60
N MET A 722 27.56 21.72 21.48
CA MET A 722 27.47 22.28 20.14
C MET A 722 26.02 22.32 19.66
N VAL A 723 25.62 23.43 19.03
CA VAL A 723 24.29 23.63 18.44
C VAL A 723 24.27 23.11 17.00
N SER A 724 25.28 23.49 16.20
CA SER A 724 25.38 23.09 14.80
C SER A 724 26.82 23.16 14.29
N ALA A 725 27.12 22.30 13.31
CA ALA A 725 28.24 22.47 12.39
C ALA A 725 27.70 22.93 11.04
N GLN A 726 28.36 23.91 10.42
CA GLN A 726 28.05 24.36 9.06
C GLN A 726 29.24 24.09 8.15
N LEU A 727 28.96 23.82 6.88
CA LEU A 727 29.94 23.44 5.88
C LEU A 727 29.59 24.11 4.55
N ALA A 728 30.51 24.86 3.97
CA ALA A 728 30.41 25.36 2.60
C ALA A 728 31.34 24.56 1.69
N ILE A 729 30.82 24.07 0.56
CA ILE A 729 31.58 23.39 -0.49
C ILE A 729 31.59 24.25 -1.76
N ASP A 730 32.78 24.52 -2.28
CA ASP A 730 33.02 25.22 -3.55
C ASP A 730 33.74 24.30 -4.54
N TYR A 731 33.07 23.98 -5.67
CA TYR A 731 33.60 23.13 -6.74
C TYR A 731 33.62 23.86 -8.09
N GLY A 732 34.81 24.03 -8.66
CA GLY A 732 35.04 24.76 -9.91
C GLY A 732 36.23 25.71 -9.79
N ASP A 733 36.35 26.65 -10.74
CA ASP A 733 37.34 27.73 -10.68
C ASP A 733 36.73 28.96 -9.96
N PRO A 734 37.30 29.41 -8.82
CA PRO A 734 36.86 30.64 -8.14
C PRO A 734 37.01 31.91 -9.00
N GLY A 735 37.89 31.90 -10.01
CA GLY A 735 38.02 32.96 -11.01
C GLY A 735 36.87 33.00 -12.02
N ALA A 736 36.05 31.95 -12.10
CA ALA A 736 34.93 31.80 -13.02
C ALA A 736 33.60 31.56 -12.26
N PRO A 737 33.11 32.54 -11.47
CA PRO A 737 31.94 32.37 -10.58
C PRO A 737 30.62 32.02 -11.30
N ALA A 738 30.51 32.23 -12.61
CA ALA A 738 29.38 31.76 -13.41
C ALA A 738 29.35 30.22 -13.62
N THR A 739 30.46 29.54 -13.33
CA THR A 739 30.61 28.08 -13.47
C THR A 739 30.86 27.36 -12.15
N LEU A 740 31.33 28.09 -11.13
CA LEU A 740 31.51 27.61 -9.77
C LEU A 740 30.20 27.02 -9.22
N LYS A 741 30.32 25.89 -8.53
CA LYS A 741 29.22 25.18 -7.86
C LYS A 741 29.41 25.34 -6.36
N HIS A 742 28.41 25.88 -5.70
CA HIS A 742 28.44 26.20 -4.27
C HIS A 742 27.31 25.44 -3.56
N ALA A 743 27.57 24.95 -2.35
CA ALA A 743 26.55 24.36 -1.49
C ALA A 743 26.88 24.55 0.00
N ASP A 744 25.93 25.13 0.74
CA ASP A 744 25.91 25.12 2.20
C ASP A 744 25.24 23.85 2.73
N MET A 745 25.80 23.26 3.79
CA MET A 745 25.21 22.18 4.57
C MET A 745 25.25 22.53 6.05
N VAL A 746 24.15 22.27 6.76
CA VAL A 746 24.06 22.41 8.22
C VAL A 746 23.77 21.04 8.82
N PHE A 747 24.53 20.69 9.86
CA PHE A 747 24.35 19.48 10.68
C PHE A 747 24.05 19.92 12.11
N ASP A 748 22.96 19.41 12.68
CA ASP A 748 22.48 19.75 14.01
C ASP A 748 21.74 18.53 14.63
N PRO A 749 21.33 18.56 15.93
CA PRO A 749 20.67 17.42 16.57
C PRO A 749 19.34 16.96 15.95
N ALA A 750 18.67 17.79 15.15
CA ALA A 750 17.46 17.45 14.39
C ALA A 750 17.78 17.02 12.95
N HIS A 751 18.91 17.49 12.39
CA HIS A 751 19.41 17.14 11.06
C HIS A 751 20.83 16.50 11.07
N PRO A 752 21.03 15.37 11.77
CA PRO A 752 22.33 14.70 11.88
C PRO A 752 22.63 13.74 10.71
N GLU A 753 21.75 13.64 9.72
CA GLU A 753 21.91 12.73 8.59
C GLU A 753 23.11 13.07 7.70
N GLN A 754 23.71 12.03 7.11
CA GLN A 754 24.69 12.15 6.04
C GLN A 754 24.07 12.87 4.83
N LYS A 755 24.82 13.79 4.21
CA LYS A 755 24.36 14.66 3.11
C LYS A 755 25.26 14.47 1.91
N THR A 756 24.75 14.75 0.71
CA THR A 756 25.49 14.55 -0.54
C THR A 756 25.47 15.83 -1.36
N PHE A 757 26.65 16.22 -1.84
CA PHE A 757 26.83 17.24 -2.85
C PHE A 757 27.02 16.56 -4.21
N THR A 758 26.08 16.76 -5.13
CA THR A 758 26.15 16.22 -6.49
C THR A 758 26.02 17.34 -7.52
N THR A 759 26.90 17.33 -8.52
CA THR A 759 26.88 18.23 -9.68
C THR A 759 27.51 17.50 -10.87
N PHE A 760 27.31 17.97 -12.10
CA PHE A 760 28.16 17.53 -13.21
C PHE A 760 29.63 17.91 -12.96
N ILE A 761 30.56 17.07 -13.43
CA ILE A 761 31.98 17.32 -13.35
C ILE A 761 32.35 18.59 -14.13
N SER A 762 33.31 19.36 -13.63
CA SER A 762 33.80 20.55 -14.31
C SER A 762 34.44 20.20 -15.67
N PRO A 763 34.42 21.11 -16.67
CA PRO A 763 35.08 20.88 -17.97
C PRO A 763 36.60 20.62 -17.87
N ALA A 764 37.23 21.06 -16.77
CA ALA A 764 38.63 20.77 -16.45
C ALA A 764 38.86 19.38 -15.82
N LEU A 765 37.79 18.58 -15.65
CA LEU A 765 37.77 17.29 -14.97
C LEU A 765 38.34 17.33 -13.53
N ALA A 766 38.17 18.47 -12.84
CA ALA A 766 38.73 18.67 -11.52
C ALA A 766 38.18 17.65 -10.51
N THR A 767 39.08 17.03 -9.75
CA THR A 767 38.73 16.08 -8.67
C THR A 767 38.72 16.73 -7.29
N ALA A 768 39.40 17.87 -7.14
CA ALA A 768 39.45 18.65 -5.92
C ALA A 768 38.34 19.70 -5.84
N TYR A 769 38.01 20.09 -4.61
CA TYR A 769 37.06 21.14 -4.24
C TYR A 769 37.59 21.87 -3.00
N ARG A 770 37.14 23.12 -2.79
CA ARG A 770 37.40 23.88 -1.57
C ARG A 770 36.27 23.67 -0.58
N VAL A 771 36.61 23.63 0.71
CA VAL A 771 35.67 23.44 1.80
C VAL A 771 36.00 24.37 2.98
N ALA A 772 34.97 24.95 3.58
CA ALA A 772 35.07 25.78 4.78
C ALA A 772 34.12 25.24 5.86
N GLU A 773 34.55 25.25 7.12
CA GLU A 773 33.84 24.65 8.25
C GLU A 773 33.56 25.72 9.32
N GLN A 774 32.37 25.73 9.90
CA GLN A 774 32.02 26.57 11.05
C GLN A 774 31.36 25.75 12.16
N PHE A 775 31.65 26.06 13.42
CA PHE A 775 31.10 25.35 14.58
C PHE A 775 30.49 26.33 15.58
N HIS A 776 29.21 26.15 15.92
CA HIS A 776 28.45 27.04 16.81
C HIS A 776 28.03 26.31 18.09
N PHE A 777 28.18 26.97 19.25
CA PHE A 777 28.04 26.36 20.57
C PHE A 777 27.05 27.12 21.45
N ALA A 778 26.36 26.38 22.33
CA ALA A 778 25.39 26.95 23.26
C ALA A 778 26.11 27.64 24.44
N PRO A 779 25.68 28.85 24.85
CA PRO A 779 26.35 29.62 25.92
C PRO A 779 26.17 29.00 27.32
N ASP A 780 25.13 28.19 27.51
CA ASP A 780 24.70 27.59 28.77
C ASP A 780 25.08 26.11 28.91
N ALA A 781 25.74 25.51 27.91
CA ALA A 781 26.16 24.09 27.93
C ALA A 781 27.31 23.77 28.92
N GLY A 782 27.73 24.72 29.75
CA GLY A 782 28.76 24.53 30.78
C GLY A 782 30.19 24.38 30.26
N TRP A 783 30.45 24.77 29.00
CA TRP A 783 31.79 24.80 28.39
C TRP A 783 32.35 26.22 28.36
N ASP A 784 33.48 26.44 29.03
CA ASP A 784 34.21 27.71 28.97
C ASP A 784 34.98 27.80 27.65
N GLY A 785 34.88 28.92 26.92
CA GLY A 785 35.56 29.09 25.63
C GLY A 785 35.61 30.56 25.20
N GLU A 786 36.65 30.96 24.47
CA GLU A 786 36.83 32.35 24.00
C GLU A 786 35.62 32.86 23.17
N LYS A 787 35.02 31.97 22.38
CA LYS A 787 33.94 32.29 21.44
C LYS A 787 32.80 31.25 21.50
N LEU A 788 31.62 31.65 21.06
CA LEU A 788 30.48 30.75 20.81
C LEU A 788 30.40 30.27 19.36
N SER A 789 31.27 30.76 18.49
CA SER A 789 31.36 30.34 17.08
C SER A 789 32.81 30.40 16.61
N TYR A 790 33.21 29.40 15.82
CA TYR A 790 34.58 29.23 15.33
C TYR A 790 34.52 28.96 13.83
N GLU A 791 35.22 29.78 13.04
CA GLU A 791 35.31 29.67 11.58
C GLU A 791 36.68 29.10 11.21
N MET A 792 36.72 28.00 10.46
CA MET A 792 37.96 27.34 10.06
C MET A 792 38.45 27.88 8.71
N PRO A 793 39.77 28.06 8.50
CA PRO A 793 40.33 28.49 7.22
C PRO A 793 39.94 27.56 6.05
N PRO A 794 39.48 28.07 4.90
CA PRO A 794 39.04 27.23 3.77
C PRO A 794 40.19 26.40 3.15
N ARG A 795 40.02 25.07 3.15
CA ARG A 795 41.01 24.09 2.68
C ARG A 795 40.59 23.45 1.35
N ASP A 796 41.57 23.01 0.55
CA ASP A 796 41.32 22.15 -0.61
C ASP A 796 41.34 20.68 -0.19
N THR A 797 40.47 19.86 -0.79
CA THR A 797 40.55 18.39 -0.71
C THR A 797 39.97 17.74 -1.98
N ALA A 798 40.25 16.45 -2.18
CA ALA A 798 39.62 15.59 -3.19
C ALA A 798 38.85 14.40 -2.56
N ASP A 799 38.60 14.45 -1.25
CA ASP A 799 37.91 13.38 -0.51
C ASP A 799 36.47 13.18 -1.01
N ARG A 800 36.14 11.96 -1.46
CA ARG A 800 34.77 11.59 -1.87
C ARG A 800 33.84 11.29 -0.70
N THR A 801 34.39 11.09 0.49
CA THR A 801 33.66 10.92 1.74
C THR A 801 34.30 11.84 2.77
N LEU A 802 33.76 13.04 2.87
CA LEU A 802 34.22 14.10 3.76
C LEU A 802 33.66 13.86 5.16
N VAL A 803 34.52 13.82 6.18
CA VAL A 803 34.10 13.68 7.59
C VAL A 803 34.31 15.01 8.30
N VAL A 804 33.21 15.64 8.72
CA VAL A 804 33.22 16.87 9.51
C VAL A 804 33.32 16.50 10.99
N THR A 805 34.42 16.88 11.65
CA THR A 805 34.64 16.56 13.07
C THR A 805 35.35 17.70 13.82
N PRO A 806 34.69 18.36 14.80
CA PRO A 806 35.29 19.47 15.52
C PRO A 806 36.49 19.03 16.37
N HIS A 807 36.57 17.76 16.79
CA HIS A 807 37.73 17.22 17.53
C HIS A 807 39.02 17.17 16.71
N GLY A 808 38.95 17.31 15.38
CA GLY A 808 40.15 17.40 14.53
C GLY A 808 40.78 18.80 14.47
N VAL A 809 40.03 19.84 14.84
CA VAL A 809 40.37 21.25 14.57
C VAL A 809 40.18 22.19 15.77
N LEU A 810 39.40 21.79 16.79
CA LEU A 810 39.21 22.48 18.06
C LEU A 810 39.66 21.58 19.23
N GLY A 811 40.14 22.19 20.31
CA GLY A 811 40.46 21.46 21.55
C GLY A 811 39.25 21.37 22.48
N PHE A 812 39.09 20.23 23.15
CA PHE A 812 38.03 19.98 24.13
C PHE A 812 38.62 19.26 25.36
N HIS A 813 38.65 19.97 26.48
CA HIS A 813 39.21 19.48 27.74
C HIS A 813 38.11 19.33 28.78
N GLU A 814 38.06 18.18 29.44
CA GLU A 814 37.20 17.92 30.60
C GLU A 814 38.08 17.45 31.76
N VAL A 815 37.98 18.17 32.89
CA VAL A 815 38.77 17.93 34.10
C VAL A 815 37.81 17.70 35.26
N SER A 816 37.88 16.52 35.86
CA SER A 816 37.08 16.13 37.01
C SER A 816 37.84 16.35 38.32
N VAL A 817 37.44 17.36 39.10
CA VAL A 817 38.01 17.62 40.43
C VAL A 817 37.20 16.84 41.46
N VAL A 818 37.87 15.95 42.21
CA VAL A 818 37.23 14.94 43.06
C VAL A 818 37.70 15.09 44.51
N ALA A 819 36.77 15.21 45.47
CA ALA A 819 37.10 15.11 46.89
C ALA A 819 37.61 13.71 47.23
N ASN A 820 38.81 13.60 47.81
CA ASN A 820 39.44 12.31 48.14
C ASN A 820 39.68 12.18 49.64
N ARG A 821 40.92 12.37 50.14
CA ARG A 821 41.24 12.30 51.58
C ARG A 821 41.18 13.71 52.16
N ILE A 822 39.99 14.12 52.62
CA ILE A 822 39.81 15.42 53.27
C ILE A 822 39.20 15.22 54.65
N ASP A 823 39.96 15.51 55.71
CA ASP A 823 39.39 15.59 57.07
C ASP A 823 38.49 16.84 57.23
N ALA A 824 37.18 16.61 57.37
CA ALA A 824 36.16 17.63 57.60
C ALA A 824 36.29 18.36 58.97
N ALA A 825 37.02 17.79 59.92
CA ALA A 825 37.29 18.40 61.22
C ALA A 825 38.45 19.41 61.16
N ALA A 826 39.42 19.20 60.26
CA ALA A 826 40.57 20.10 60.08
C ALA A 826 40.37 21.13 58.94
N VAL A 827 39.79 20.70 57.81
CA VAL A 827 39.60 21.52 56.60
C VAL A 827 38.15 22.01 56.49
N GLU A 828 37.97 23.31 56.24
CA GLU A 828 36.67 23.88 55.89
C GLU A 828 36.32 23.64 54.42
N ARG A 829 37.26 23.96 53.53
CA ARG A 829 37.17 23.82 52.08
C ARG A 829 38.54 23.93 51.42
N ILE A 830 38.65 23.44 50.19
CA ILE A 830 39.78 23.65 49.30
C ILE A 830 39.26 24.44 48.10
N GLU A 831 39.87 25.58 47.80
CA GLU A 831 39.63 26.32 46.56
C GLU A 831 40.69 25.91 45.53
N VAL A 832 40.21 25.49 44.36
CA VAL A 832 41.00 24.87 43.29
C VAL A 832 40.97 25.83 42.10
N GLU A 833 42.01 26.64 41.98
CA GLU A 833 42.16 27.65 40.94
C GLU A 833 42.76 27.01 39.68
N LEU A 834 41.92 26.72 38.69
CA LEU A 834 42.28 26.07 37.43
C LEU A 834 42.59 27.11 36.34
N SER A 835 43.59 26.86 35.49
CA SER A 835 43.98 27.74 34.38
C SER A 835 44.49 26.96 33.17
N LEU A 836 43.98 27.27 31.97
CA LEU A 836 44.37 26.65 30.68
C LEU A 836 44.48 27.73 29.60
N THR A 837 45.54 27.70 28.80
CA THR A 837 45.79 28.69 27.73
C THR A 837 45.54 28.09 26.35
N ASP A 838 44.79 28.79 25.50
CA ASP A 838 44.59 28.49 24.10
C ASP A 838 45.91 28.67 23.31
N PRO A 839 46.44 27.63 22.65
CA PRO A 839 47.73 27.69 21.96
C PRO A 839 47.69 28.48 20.65
N ALA A 840 46.50 28.79 20.11
CA ALA A 840 46.34 29.54 18.87
C ALA A 840 46.08 31.04 19.11
N THR A 841 45.37 31.40 20.18
CA THR A 841 44.99 32.80 20.46
C THR A 841 45.64 33.40 21.70
N GLY A 842 46.17 32.58 22.61
CA GLY A 842 46.66 33.02 23.91
C GLY A 842 45.56 33.39 24.92
N TRP A 843 44.29 33.15 24.59
CA TRP A 843 43.18 33.27 25.54
C TRP A 843 43.38 32.32 26.73
N VAL A 844 43.03 32.76 27.95
CA VAL A 844 43.18 31.95 29.16
C VAL A 844 41.83 31.66 29.77
N ALA A 845 41.44 30.38 29.79
CA ALA A 845 40.33 29.88 30.59
C ALA A 845 40.76 29.81 32.05
N GLN A 846 39.97 30.39 32.97
CA GLN A 846 40.23 30.31 34.41
C GLN A 846 38.95 30.01 35.17
N ARG A 847 39.04 29.17 36.22
CA ARG A 847 37.89 28.82 37.07
C ARG A 847 38.34 28.39 38.45
N THR A 848 37.70 28.92 39.49
CA THR A 848 37.85 28.42 40.86
C THR A 848 36.72 27.45 41.18
N LEU A 849 37.05 26.23 41.59
CA LEU A 849 36.11 25.26 42.14
C LEU A 849 36.30 25.15 43.65
N THR A 850 35.21 25.03 44.42
CA THR A 850 35.26 24.94 45.89
C THR A 850 34.87 23.53 46.31
N VAL A 851 35.82 22.80 46.90
CA VAL A 851 35.69 21.38 47.23
C VAL A 851 35.72 21.18 48.75
N ARG A 852 34.81 20.34 49.26
CA ARG A 852 34.73 19.93 50.67
C ARG A 852 34.79 18.41 50.79
N ALA A 853 35.03 17.94 52.01
CA ALA A 853 35.00 16.52 52.34
C ALA A 853 33.63 15.89 51.96
N GLY A 854 33.66 14.90 51.06
CA GLY A 854 32.46 14.21 50.58
C GLY A 854 31.68 14.92 49.46
N ASP A 855 32.17 16.04 48.92
CA ASP A 855 31.56 16.66 47.73
C ASP A 855 31.62 15.70 46.52
N ALA A 856 30.57 15.71 45.70
CA ALA A 856 30.55 14.99 44.44
C ALA A 856 31.59 15.57 43.44
N PRO A 857 32.08 14.77 42.47
CA PRO A 857 32.99 15.25 41.43
C PRO A 857 32.48 16.50 40.71
N GLN A 858 33.33 17.53 40.66
CA GLN A 858 33.03 18.80 40.00
C GLN A 858 33.76 18.86 38.66
N LEU A 859 33.03 19.13 37.58
CA LEU A 859 33.58 19.16 36.23
C LEU A 859 33.96 20.59 35.82
N TRP A 860 35.16 20.74 35.28
CA TRP A 860 35.56 21.89 34.48
C TRP A 860 35.69 21.47 33.01
N ARG A 861 35.16 22.29 32.10
CA ARG A 861 35.10 22.02 30.66
C ARG A 861 35.60 23.22 29.89
N VAL A 862 36.59 23.04 29.03
CA VAL A 862 37.23 24.12 28.25
C VAL A 862 37.31 23.76 26.78
N ARG A 863 36.90 24.71 25.91
CA ARG A 863 37.01 24.62 24.46
C ARG A 863 38.01 25.66 23.94
N THR A 864 38.94 25.23 23.09
CA THR A 864 39.98 26.07 22.49
C THR A 864 39.93 26.07 20.97
N SER A 865 40.46 27.14 20.38
CA SER A 865 40.48 27.46 18.96
C SER A 865 41.39 26.54 18.12
N ALA A 866 42.21 25.73 18.78
CA ALA A 866 43.00 24.64 18.20
C ALA A 866 43.17 23.50 19.23
N PRO A 867 43.50 22.26 18.81
CA PRO A 867 43.76 21.16 19.74
C PRO A 867 44.97 21.41 20.63
N VAL A 868 44.83 21.27 21.95
CA VAL A 868 45.91 21.50 22.92
C VAL A 868 46.55 20.18 23.34
N THR A 869 47.86 20.06 23.16
CA THR A 869 48.67 18.93 23.63
C THR A 869 49.33 19.18 24.99
N GLN A 870 49.27 20.42 25.47
CA GLN A 870 49.70 20.82 26.80
C GLN A 870 48.62 20.54 27.85
N GLY A 871 49.03 20.46 29.12
CA GLY A 871 48.13 20.30 30.25
C GLY A 871 47.46 21.61 30.68
N PHE A 872 46.76 21.55 31.81
CA PHE A 872 46.30 22.72 32.56
C PHE A 872 47.18 22.93 33.79
N SER A 873 47.22 24.17 34.28
CA SER A 873 47.76 24.49 35.60
C SER A 873 46.66 24.55 36.64
N TYR A 874 46.99 24.24 37.89
CA TYR A 874 46.10 24.47 39.02
C TYR A 874 46.85 24.89 40.28
N THR A 875 46.23 25.73 41.11
CA THR A 875 46.73 26.08 42.44
C THR A 875 45.72 25.65 43.50
N LEU A 876 46.20 25.13 44.63
CA LEU A 876 45.38 24.74 45.77
C LEU A 876 45.45 25.81 46.86
N VAL A 877 44.28 26.16 47.41
CA VAL A 877 44.13 27.04 48.57
C VAL A 877 43.27 26.32 49.62
N HIS A 878 43.91 25.78 50.65
CA HIS A 878 43.24 25.07 51.74
C HIS A 878 42.84 26.07 52.84
N HIS A 879 41.55 26.15 53.14
CA HIS A 879 41.01 26.91 54.26
C HIS A 879 40.76 25.96 55.43
N LEU A 880 41.42 26.20 56.57
CA LEU A 880 41.32 25.37 57.77
C LEU A 880 40.26 25.91 58.74
N LYS A 881 39.73 25.02 59.59
CA LYS A 881 38.65 25.35 60.56
C LYS A 881 39.06 26.37 61.63
N ASP A 882 40.36 26.57 61.85
CA ASP A 882 40.93 27.58 62.74
C ASP A 882 41.09 28.98 62.09
N GLY A 883 40.78 29.10 60.79
CA GLY A 883 40.93 30.34 60.01
C GLY A 883 42.26 30.47 59.26
N THR A 884 43.19 29.52 59.42
CA THR A 884 44.44 29.47 58.64
C THR A 884 44.14 29.22 57.17
N VAL A 885 44.86 29.91 56.28
CA VAL A 885 44.79 29.71 54.83
C VAL A 885 46.17 29.29 54.32
N LEU A 886 46.26 28.06 53.81
CA LEU A 886 47.46 27.54 53.16
C LEU A 886 47.29 27.66 51.64
N ARG A 887 48.33 28.12 50.94
CA ARG A 887 48.36 28.22 49.48
C ARG A 887 49.64 27.61 48.96
N ASP A 888 49.48 26.63 48.07
CA ASP A 888 50.57 25.90 47.45
C ASP A 888 51.05 26.59 46.16
N ASP A 889 52.19 26.13 45.62
CA ASP A 889 52.71 26.63 44.35
C ASP A 889 51.92 26.06 43.15
N PRO A 890 51.85 26.75 41.99
CA PRO A 890 51.10 26.28 40.84
C PRO A 890 51.61 24.94 40.28
N LEU A 891 50.75 23.94 40.27
CA LEU A 891 51.00 22.62 39.70
C LEU A 891 50.61 22.57 38.22
N GLN A 892 51.08 21.55 37.51
CA GLN A 892 50.79 21.28 36.09
C GLN A 892 50.26 19.85 35.96
N SER A 893 49.23 19.63 35.14
CA SER A 893 48.61 18.31 34.98
C SER A 893 48.04 18.10 33.58
N THR A 894 48.18 16.87 33.07
CA THR A 894 47.49 16.35 31.89
C THR A 894 46.38 15.35 32.26
N ALA A 895 46.13 15.12 33.55
CA ALA A 895 45.16 14.13 34.03
C ALA A 895 43.72 14.66 33.91
N GLN A 896 42.84 13.85 33.33
CA GLN A 896 41.39 14.14 33.20
C GLN A 896 40.64 14.12 34.54
N ALA A 897 41.28 13.68 35.62
CA ALA A 897 40.78 13.80 36.98
C ALA A 897 41.90 14.20 37.95
N VAL A 898 41.58 15.02 38.95
CA VAL A 898 42.50 15.43 40.01
C VAL A 898 41.85 15.17 41.37
N ALA A 899 42.50 14.34 42.18
CA ALA A 899 42.08 14.05 43.54
C ALA A 899 42.51 15.19 44.48
N MET A 900 41.55 15.77 45.19
CA MET A 900 41.76 16.78 46.21
C MET A 900 41.94 16.10 47.56
N ASP A 901 43.16 16.15 48.08
CA ASP A 901 43.51 15.74 49.44
C ASP A 901 43.70 16.98 50.34
N ASP A 902 43.51 16.80 51.65
CA ASP A 902 43.84 17.80 52.66
C ASP A 902 45.36 18.06 52.73
N PRO A 903 45.79 19.17 53.36
CA PRO A 903 47.16 19.62 53.25
C PRO A 903 48.13 18.91 54.22
N PHE A 904 47.77 17.77 54.83
CA PHE A 904 48.53 17.18 55.94
C PHE A 904 49.04 15.74 55.67
N ASP A 905 50.35 15.54 55.86
CA ASP A 905 50.99 14.23 55.73
C ASP A 905 50.69 13.29 56.91
N THR A 906 50.40 13.85 58.09
CA THR A 906 50.18 13.11 59.35
C THR A 906 49.59 14.03 60.42
N ALA A 907 49.12 13.44 61.54
CA ALA A 907 48.84 14.18 62.77
C ALA A 907 49.88 13.92 63.87
N LEU A 908 49.94 14.82 64.84
CA LEU A 908 50.71 14.76 66.08
C LEU A 908 49.73 14.56 67.24
N ASP A 909 49.50 13.30 67.62
CA ASP A 909 48.57 12.93 68.69
C ASP A 909 49.21 13.07 70.07
N ILE A 910 48.94 14.17 70.75
CA ILE A 910 49.37 14.46 72.12
C ILE A 910 48.32 13.91 73.10
N ARG A 911 48.75 13.25 74.18
CA ARG A 911 47.88 12.76 75.25
C ARG A 911 48.27 13.34 76.60
N PHE A 912 47.37 14.12 77.18
CA PHE A 912 47.53 14.73 78.48
C PHE A 912 46.89 13.84 79.56
N ILE A 913 47.69 13.42 80.55
CA ILE A 913 47.29 12.57 81.67
C ILE A 913 47.12 13.45 82.92
N PRO A 914 45.92 13.55 83.52
CA PRO A 914 45.74 14.13 84.84
C PRO A 914 46.54 13.39 85.91
N LEU A 915 47.37 14.10 86.67
CA LEU A 915 48.16 13.57 87.80
C LEU A 915 47.98 14.43 89.08
N TRP A 916 46.81 15.06 89.23
CA TRP A 916 46.46 15.92 90.37
C TRP A 916 45.40 15.29 91.28
N ASP A 917 45.36 15.74 92.54
CA ASP A 917 44.31 15.42 93.51
C ASP A 917 43.03 16.26 93.21
N PRO A 918 41.88 15.63 92.91
CA PRO A 918 40.61 16.32 92.71
C PRO A 918 40.12 17.17 93.90
N ALA A 919 40.64 16.96 95.12
CA ALA A 919 40.30 17.77 96.28
C ALA A 919 41.07 19.11 96.33
N GLN A 920 42.25 19.19 95.70
CA GLN A 920 43.10 20.38 95.71
C GLN A 920 42.92 21.24 94.46
N VAL A 921 42.60 20.64 93.31
CA VAL A 921 42.44 21.34 92.03
C VAL A 921 40.96 21.61 91.75
N ARG A 922 40.64 22.83 91.32
CA ARG A 922 39.32 23.18 90.77
C ARG A 922 39.29 23.04 89.26
N GLU A 923 40.33 23.53 88.58
CA GLU A 923 40.38 23.67 87.12
C GLU A 923 41.82 23.67 86.62
N VAL A 924 42.07 23.11 85.43
CA VAL A 924 43.38 23.15 84.76
C VAL A 924 43.22 23.57 83.31
N PHE A 925 43.94 24.60 82.88
CA PHE A 925 44.09 24.95 81.48
C PHE A 925 45.43 24.47 80.95
N ILE A 926 45.42 23.87 79.77
CA ILE A 926 46.64 23.55 79.01
C ILE A 926 46.56 24.37 77.71
N ASP A 927 47.43 25.37 77.62
CA ASP A 927 47.71 26.06 76.36
C ASP A 927 48.72 25.20 75.58
N VAL A 928 48.47 24.98 74.30
CA VAL A 928 49.40 24.30 73.38
C VAL A 928 49.64 25.22 72.19
N THR A 929 50.89 25.30 71.73
CA THR A 929 51.29 26.13 70.61
C THR A 929 52.23 25.35 69.70
N TYR A 930 51.88 25.27 68.43
CA TYR A 930 52.63 24.57 67.39
C TYR A 930 52.92 25.53 66.25
N ALA A 931 54.21 25.78 66.00
CA ALA A 931 54.67 26.68 64.96
C ALA A 931 55.59 25.93 63.98
N ASP A 932 55.19 25.88 62.72
CA ASP A 932 56.05 25.49 61.61
C ASP A 932 56.08 26.62 60.55
N PRO A 933 56.97 27.62 60.72
CA PRO A 933 57.08 28.76 59.81
C PRO A 933 57.46 28.37 58.38
N ALA A 934 58.09 27.20 58.17
CA ALA A 934 58.44 26.73 56.83
C ALA A 934 57.19 26.34 56.03
N ASN A 935 56.18 25.76 56.70
CA ASN A 935 54.88 25.41 56.12
C ASN A 935 53.80 26.49 56.36
N ARG A 936 54.18 27.65 56.92
CA ARG A 936 53.29 28.77 57.29
C ARG A 936 52.18 28.40 58.30
N ILE A 937 52.42 27.42 59.16
CA ILE A 937 51.49 27.00 60.22
C ILE A 937 51.88 27.66 61.53
N ASP A 938 50.92 28.33 62.18
CA ASP A 938 50.98 28.74 63.58
C ASP A 938 49.62 28.42 64.22
N ARG A 939 49.61 27.52 65.21
CA ARG A 939 48.39 26.97 65.82
C ARG A 939 48.44 27.12 67.34
N PHE A 940 47.38 27.69 67.90
CA PHE A 940 47.16 27.78 69.34
C PHE A 940 45.89 27.00 69.73
N GLU A 941 46.02 26.11 70.71
CA GLU A 941 44.93 25.29 71.23
C GLU A 941 44.83 25.42 72.75
N ARG A 942 43.62 25.33 73.30
CA ARG A 942 43.38 25.37 74.75
C ARG A 942 42.45 24.27 75.21
N LEU A 943 42.97 23.39 76.07
CA LEU A 943 42.18 22.39 76.79
C LEU A 943 41.83 22.92 78.19
N SER A 944 40.59 22.70 78.65
CA SER A 944 40.14 23.02 80.02
C SER A 944 39.60 21.78 80.73
N PHE A 945 40.21 21.43 81.87
CA PHE A 945 39.83 20.29 82.70
C PHE A 945 39.21 20.78 84.00
N THR A 946 38.15 20.12 84.48
CA THR A 946 37.73 20.27 85.89
C THR A 946 38.66 19.48 86.81
N GLY A 947 38.70 19.81 88.10
CA GLY A 947 39.46 19.04 89.09
C GLY A 947 39.08 17.56 89.15
N ALA A 948 37.83 17.22 88.85
CA ALA A 948 37.32 15.86 88.80
C ALA A 948 37.69 15.09 87.50
N ASP A 949 38.23 15.76 86.48
CA ASP A 949 38.58 15.15 85.20
C ASP A 949 39.86 14.31 85.33
N GLN A 950 39.71 13.02 85.63
CA GLN A 950 40.83 12.06 85.77
C GLN A 950 41.06 11.22 84.49
N ALA A 951 40.34 11.49 83.40
CA ALA A 951 40.51 10.81 82.13
C ALA A 951 41.63 11.43 81.28
N ILE A 952 42.40 10.59 80.58
CA ILE A 952 43.40 11.04 79.60
C ILE A 952 42.69 11.79 78.47
N ARG A 953 43.14 13.02 78.17
CA ARG A 953 42.59 13.83 77.09
C ARG A 953 43.53 13.85 75.88
N PRO A 954 43.09 13.42 74.69
CA PRO A 954 43.85 13.59 73.48
C PRO A 954 43.73 15.04 72.95
N LEU A 955 44.76 15.48 72.25
CA LEU A 955 44.77 16.62 71.33
C LEU A 955 45.53 16.16 70.09
N SER A 956 44.91 16.22 68.92
CA SER A 956 45.55 15.86 67.65
C SER A 956 45.81 17.13 66.85
N LEU A 957 47.07 17.37 66.50
CA LEU A 957 47.48 18.51 65.67
C LEU A 957 47.88 18.00 64.29
N SER A 958 47.10 18.34 63.25
CA SER A 958 47.45 18.03 61.86
C SER A 958 48.73 18.80 61.45
N ILE A 959 49.73 18.12 60.89
CA ILE A 959 51.05 18.70 60.54
C ILE A 959 51.45 18.40 59.09
N ARG A 960 52.15 19.35 58.44
CA ARG A 960 52.61 19.23 57.05
C ARG A 960 53.88 18.41 56.87
N ASP A 961 54.83 18.53 57.78
CA ASP A 961 56.09 17.79 57.75
C ASP A 961 56.13 16.79 58.91
N ARG A 962 56.23 15.49 58.58
CA ARG A 962 56.23 14.39 59.57
C ARG A 962 57.41 14.43 60.55
N THR A 963 58.44 15.22 60.27
CA THR A 963 59.60 15.46 61.15
C THR A 963 59.38 16.63 62.11
N ARG A 964 58.47 17.57 61.78
CA ARG A 964 58.12 18.75 62.59
C ARG A 964 57.15 18.37 63.70
N ARG A 965 57.65 17.61 64.67
CA ARG A 965 56.88 17.07 65.82
C ARG A 965 57.12 17.80 67.14
N GLU A 966 57.76 18.96 67.09
CA GLU A 966 58.09 19.77 68.26
C GLU A 966 57.00 20.80 68.52
N PHE A 967 56.57 20.92 69.78
CA PHE A 967 55.50 21.84 70.20
C PHE A 967 55.79 22.40 71.58
N THR A 968 55.22 23.56 71.88
CA THR A 968 55.28 24.18 73.22
C THR A 968 53.94 23.99 73.92
N TYR A 969 53.96 23.67 75.21
CA TYR A 969 52.75 23.63 76.04
C TYR A 969 52.96 24.38 77.36
N ARG A 970 51.88 24.88 77.96
CA ARG A 970 51.89 25.63 79.23
C ARG A 970 50.68 25.27 80.07
N VAL A 971 50.93 24.79 81.28
CA VAL A 971 49.91 24.39 82.26
C VAL A 971 49.58 25.55 83.19
N THR A 972 48.29 25.79 83.42
CA THR A 972 47.77 26.72 84.42
C THR A 972 46.78 25.98 85.32
N VAL A 973 47.15 25.74 86.58
CA VAL A 973 46.30 25.09 87.58
C VAL A 973 45.60 26.16 88.42
N ILE A 974 44.32 25.95 88.73
CA ILE A 974 43.56 26.76 89.69
C ILE A 974 43.13 25.85 90.84
N GLY A 975 43.58 26.19 92.06
CA GLY A 975 43.30 25.44 93.27
C GLY A 975 41.89 25.69 93.83
N THR A 976 41.42 24.78 94.68
CA THR A 976 40.20 24.95 95.48
C THR A 976 40.34 26.06 96.54
N ASP A 977 41.57 26.48 96.85
CA ASP A 977 41.91 27.66 97.67
C ASP A 977 41.82 29.00 96.92
N ASN A 978 41.37 28.99 95.65
CA ASN A 978 41.34 30.12 94.71
C ASN A 978 42.72 30.67 94.26
N ARG A 979 43.84 29.98 94.53
CA ARG A 979 45.12 30.36 93.92
C ARG A 979 45.24 29.84 92.48
N MET A 980 45.88 30.63 91.63
CA MET A 980 46.25 30.23 90.27
C MET A 980 47.77 30.05 90.20
N VAL A 981 48.21 28.89 89.74
CA VAL A 981 49.62 28.53 89.55
C VAL A 981 49.84 28.27 88.06
N GLN A 982 50.51 29.21 87.40
CA GLN A 982 50.92 29.05 86.00
C GLN A 982 52.37 28.55 85.96
N ARG A 983 52.59 27.40 85.32
CA ARG A 983 53.92 26.84 85.09
C ARG A 983 54.59 27.57 83.90
N PRO A 984 55.94 27.61 83.82
CA PRO A 984 56.63 28.05 82.61
C PRO A 984 56.18 27.24 81.38
N PRO A 985 56.21 27.81 80.16
CA PRO A 985 56.04 27.03 78.94
C PRO A 985 57.21 26.04 78.76
N GLU A 986 56.91 24.83 78.32
CA GLU A 986 57.88 23.77 78.02
C GLU A 986 57.76 23.36 76.54
N THR A 987 58.88 23.27 75.84
CA THR A 987 58.95 22.82 74.44
C THR A 987 59.45 21.37 74.41
N THR A 988 58.70 20.49 73.74
CA THR A 988 58.96 19.05 73.74
C THR A 988 58.54 18.37 72.43
N ARG A 989 58.88 17.09 72.30
CA ARG A 989 58.41 16.17 71.24
C ARG A 989 57.60 14.99 71.79
N GLU A 990 57.56 14.86 73.13
CA GLU A 990 56.89 13.78 73.84
C GLU A 990 55.37 13.91 73.76
N THR A 991 54.76 12.90 73.14
CA THR A 991 53.30 12.83 72.87
C THR A 991 52.49 12.27 74.03
N LEU A 992 53.10 12.08 75.20
CA LEU A 992 52.45 11.57 76.41
C LEU A 992 52.90 12.39 77.62
N ILE A 993 52.09 13.36 78.01
CA ILE A 993 52.45 14.38 79.00
C ILE A 993 51.65 14.14 80.28
N GLY A 994 52.35 13.89 81.39
CA GLY A 994 51.77 13.89 82.73
C GLY A 994 51.57 15.32 83.23
N ILE A 995 50.37 15.65 83.69
CA ILE A 995 50.00 16.98 84.18
C ILE A 995 49.88 16.93 85.71
N PRO A 996 50.95 17.24 86.46
CA PRO A 996 50.88 17.39 87.91
C PRO A 996 50.07 18.64 88.30
N GLY A 997 49.40 18.57 89.46
CA GLY A 997 48.70 19.70 90.10
C GLY A 997 49.62 20.81 90.61
#